data_AF-A0A1M6TCM3-F1
#
_entry.id   AF-A0A1M6TCM3-F1
#
_cell.length_a   1.000
_cell.length_b   1.000
_cell.length_c   1.000
_cell.angle_alpha   90.00
_cell.angle_beta   90.00
_cell.angle_gamma   90.00
#
_symmetry.space_group_name_H-M   'P 1'
#
loop_
_entity.id
_entity.type
_entity.pdbx_description
1 polymer ?
#
loop_
_entity_poly.entity_id
_entity_poly.type
_entity_poly.pdbx_seq_one_letter_code
_entity_poly.pdbx_strand_id
1 'polypeptide(L)'
;MGFKKVFLACSLSAACSVFAAQYEAESATLSGDAAAASSTAASGGKYVKMNGGDITFSKVVAENAGKYTIVIHYMNNYGGSKINNVEVGGASSAVTFDETDKGKFADVETVMNLAAGENTIAITNSWGWIDVDYIEIKGYEAKAFNLCNAPVTKTATPSAIKLYNFLVNNFGKKTISGVMTGNMDAYTKGDATQHEDVQAVFKAGGKYPALVGVDLMNATGASKDNSWFQEYTEKAIDIAKSTWKKGGIPAFTWHWRPGEEENFYVKGANDNYTEFDFTEAFVTGTTNWDTVSTAYKALVADIDLVSKIFLDLQKEGIAAIFRPLHESGGNWFWWSTHTGKQFAALYQLLYERMVFTNGVNNLIWDFNPKDAATMSWTPGETYYDVLSVDIYNNANDHQSNSAAFIDLTNKAGTNKIISLSENGPIPDVDKMYEDGATWSWWMPWYESPSWNGGYVSQTAASVWQKNLADERIITLDKMPGWDNYSEAAAATNVCPTSTQNAKFGADTAKANPENVDLVMGVTYKAINDSGANIQYTKVPNLTGAKSIAVTIENKGSGGEMNGIWIGMAFVRDGSKDKAWTWEQSPSDGCWLNDGAKATCEFAIETYTDDAGVEHPMDLDKLFSVTFILAGANGFEGTVLFDNMVTDNGIIINGFNKNTELFTAADQSKGHIASIELYNKDGTPATPSSIKPIAATKKAGIRMNGTSIAFTASKAGFASIDVFNMNGKREATLYRGTLSAGEHSFSLKNLSKGQYILRVKGNGIAASKPILVK
;
A
#
# COMPACT_ATOMS: atom_id res chain seq x y z
N MET A 1 -68.46 38.82 -12.75
CA MET A 1 -67.05 38.42 -12.92
C MET A 1 -66.89 37.10 -12.16
N GLY A 2 -66.70 35.90 -12.69
CA GLY A 2 -66.20 35.42 -13.96
C GLY A 2 -65.41 34.15 -13.66
N PHE A 3 -66.10 33.08 -13.20
CA PHE A 3 -65.49 31.79 -12.86
C PHE A 3 -64.98 31.11 -14.15
N LYS A 4 -63.66 30.99 -14.32
CA LYS A 4 -63.05 30.08 -15.30
C LYS A 4 -62.69 28.76 -14.61
N LYS A 5 -63.47 27.72 -14.89
CA LYS A 5 -63.08 26.32 -14.66
C LYS A 5 -62.02 25.97 -15.70
N VAL A 6 -60.80 25.69 -15.27
CA VAL A 6 -59.80 25.00 -16.09
C VAL A 6 -59.91 23.51 -15.77
N PHE A 7 -60.37 22.73 -16.75
CA PHE A 7 -60.32 21.27 -16.70
C PHE A 7 -58.84 20.85 -16.80
N LEU A 8 -58.32 20.22 -15.76
CA LEU A 8 -57.06 19.51 -15.79
C LEU A 8 -57.31 18.19 -16.54
N ALA A 9 -56.93 18.12 -17.81
CA ALA A 9 -56.88 16.87 -18.53
C ALA A 9 -55.67 16.08 -18.02
N CYS A 10 -55.90 15.06 -17.19
CA CYS A 10 -54.90 14.03 -16.94
C CYS A 10 -54.67 13.27 -18.25
N SER A 11 -53.64 13.65 -19.00
CA SER A 11 -53.03 12.78 -20.00
C SER A 11 -52.45 11.58 -19.26
N LEU A 12 -53.12 10.44 -19.38
CA LEU A 12 -52.57 9.15 -19.00
C LEU A 12 -51.37 8.90 -19.93
N SER A 13 -50.16 9.20 -19.46
CA SER A 13 -48.94 8.81 -20.16
C SER A 13 -48.87 7.29 -20.08
N ALA A 14 -49.30 6.61 -21.15
CA ALA A 14 -48.96 5.22 -21.36
C ALA A 14 -47.43 5.15 -21.40
N ALA A 15 -46.82 4.55 -20.39
CA ALA A 15 -45.42 4.19 -20.43
C ALA A 15 -45.26 3.18 -21.56
N CYS A 16 -44.88 3.66 -22.74
CA CYS A 16 -44.46 2.81 -23.84
C CYS A 16 -43.10 2.25 -23.40
N SER A 17 -43.09 1.01 -22.92
CA SER A 17 -41.85 0.26 -22.73
C SER A 17 -41.19 0.15 -24.10
N VAL A 18 -40.13 0.93 -24.32
CA VAL A 18 -39.28 0.81 -25.52
C VAL A 18 -38.60 -0.56 -25.38
N PHE A 19 -39.09 -1.55 -26.10
CA PHE A 19 -38.38 -2.81 -26.28
C PHE A 19 -37.10 -2.48 -27.05
N ALA A 20 -35.95 -2.77 -26.46
CA ALA A 20 -34.68 -2.66 -27.15
C ALA A 20 -34.69 -3.59 -28.38
N ALA A 21 -34.22 -3.07 -29.52
CA ALA A 21 -34.27 -3.78 -30.78
C ALA A 21 -33.08 -4.76 -30.86
N GLN A 22 -33.40 -6.05 -30.95
CA GLN A 22 -32.45 -7.14 -31.17
C GLN A 22 -32.25 -7.38 -32.68
N TYR A 23 -31.01 -7.58 -33.09
CA TYR A 23 -30.61 -7.85 -34.48
C TYR A 23 -29.77 -9.13 -34.53
N GLU A 24 -30.34 -10.21 -35.05
CA GLU A 24 -29.68 -11.52 -35.13
C GLU A 24 -28.48 -11.49 -36.09
N ALA A 25 -27.34 -12.05 -35.66
CA ALA A 25 -26.09 -12.02 -36.42
C ALA A 25 -26.20 -12.83 -37.72
N GLU A 26 -26.94 -13.94 -37.73
CA GLU A 26 -27.14 -14.74 -38.95
C GLU A 26 -28.01 -14.03 -40.01
N SER A 27 -28.66 -12.92 -39.65
CA SER A 27 -29.39 -12.04 -40.57
C SER A 27 -28.55 -10.86 -41.05
N ALA A 28 -27.33 -10.68 -40.51
CA ALA A 28 -26.39 -9.65 -40.93
C ALA A 28 -25.68 -10.02 -42.25
N THR A 29 -25.00 -9.04 -42.84
CA THR A 29 -24.10 -9.31 -43.97
C THR A 29 -22.78 -9.87 -43.44
N LEU A 30 -22.41 -11.08 -43.89
CA LEU A 30 -21.17 -11.75 -43.48
C LEU A 30 -20.12 -11.61 -44.57
N SER A 31 -18.88 -11.31 -44.19
CA SER A 31 -17.73 -11.23 -45.11
C SER A 31 -16.51 -11.97 -44.58
N GLY A 32 -15.58 -12.28 -45.47
CA GLY A 32 -14.40 -13.08 -45.14
C GLY A 32 -14.78 -14.51 -44.73
N ASP A 33 -14.25 -14.96 -43.59
CA ASP A 33 -14.46 -16.32 -43.06
C ASP A 33 -15.65 -16.43 -42.10
N ALA A 34 -16.46 -15.38 -41.97
CA ALA A 34 -17.62 -15.37 -41.10
C ALA A 34 -18.74 -16.28 -41.66
N ALA A 35 -19.26 -17.18 -40.83
CA ALA A 35 -20.27 -18.16 -41.28
C ALA A 35 -21.30 -18.47 -40.19
N ALA A 36 -22.56 -18.62 -40.59
CA ALA A 36 -23.63 -19.04 -39.70
C ALA A 36 -23.44 -20.49 -39.22
N ALA A 37 -23.76 -20.73 -37.96
CA ALA A 37 -23.78 -22.03 -37.30
C ALA A 37 -25.08 -22.18 -36.49
N SER A 38 -25.30 -23.35 -35.89
CA SER A 38 -26.50 -23.65 -35.11
C SER A 38 -26.16 -24.09 -33.69
N SER A 39 -26.93 -23.61 -32.73
CA SER A 39 -26.85 -23.98 -31.31
C SER A 39 -28.20 -23.79 -30.67
N THR A 40 -28.64 -24.74 -29.85
CA THR A 40 -29.87 -24.57 -29.06
C THR A 40 -29.73 -23.53 -27.95
N ALA A 41 -28.51 -23.08 -27.67
CA ALA A 41 -28.23 -22.03 -26.70
C ALA A 41 -28.29 -20.62 -27.31
N ALA A 42 -28.34 -20.50 -28.63
CA ALA A 42 -28.39 -19.21 -29.32
C ALA A 42 -29.85 -18.77 -29.57
N SER A 43 -30.08 -17.46 -29.61
CA SER A 43 -31.35 -16.87 -30.05
C SER A 43 -31.71 -17.38 -31.45
N GLY A 44 -32.98 -17.69 -31.66
CA GLY A 44 -33.43 -18.27 -32.94
C GLY A 44 -32.79 -19.62 -33.33
N GLY A 45 -31.92 -20.20 -32.50
CA GLY A 45 -31.21 -21.45 -32.76
C GLY A 45 -29.95 -21.33 -33.64
N LYS A 46 -29.52 -20.11 -33.98
CA LYS A 46 -28.38 -19.84 -34.86
C LYS A 46 -27.51 -18.73 -34.30
N TYR A 47 -26.26 -18.70 -34.74
CA TYR A 47 -25.29 -17.66 -34.42
C TYR A 47 -24.27 -17.60 -35.55
N VAL A 48 -23.35 -16.65 -35.53
CA VAL A 48 -22.27 -16.52 -36.51
C VAL A 48 -20.93 -16.82 -35.86
N LYS A 49 -20.18 -17.74 -36.46
CA LYS A 49 -18.75 -17.90 -36.19
C LYS A 49 -18.00 -16.85 -36.96
N MET A 50 -17.43 -15.85 -36.29
CA MET A 50 -16.73 -14.76 -36.95
C MET A 50 -15.42 -15.26 -37.59
N ASN A 51 -14.70 -16.19 -36.95
CA ASN A 51 -13.38 -16.64 -37.38
C ASN A 51 -12.47 -15.43 -37.69
N GLY A 52 -11.88 -15.33 -38.88
CA GLY A 52 -11.16 -14.14 -39.35
C GLY A 52 -11.98 -13.18 -40.22
N GLY A 53 -13.31 -13.32 -40.25
CA GLY A 53 -14.23 -12.49 -41.05
C GLY A 53 -14.90 -11.36 -40.25
N ASP A 54 -15.90 -10.72 -40.87
CA ASP A 54 -16.64 -9.59 -40.30
C ASP A 54 -18.15 -9.82 -40.32
N ILE A 55 -18.87 -9.13 -39.43
CA ILE A 55 -20.33 -9.17 -39.32
C ILE A 55 -20.87 -7.74 -39.44
N THR A 56 -21.66 -7.44 -40.47
CA THR A 56 -22.20 -6.10 -40.71
C THR A 56 -23.73 -6.08 -40.59
N PHE A 57 -24.21 -5.47 -39.51
CA PHE A 57 -25.62 -5.22 -39.24
C PHE A 57 -26.05 -3.95 -39.97
N SER A 58 -26.78 -4.13 -41.07
CA SER A 58 -27.39 -3.02 -41.80
C SER A 58 -28.78 -2.72 -41.24
N LYS A 59 -29.18 -1.44 -41.26
CA LYS A 59 -30.52 -0.99 -40.83
C LYS A 59 -30.79 -1.15 -39.33
N VAL A 60 -29.79 -0.88 -38.52
CA VAL A 60 -29.99 -0.70 -37.08
C VAL A 60 -30.66 0.65 -36.85
N VAL A 61 -31.87 0.68 -36.32
CA VAL A 61 -32.70 1.89 -36.25
C VAL A 61 -32.61 2.53 -34.87
N ALA A 62 -32.08 3.75 -34.82
CA ALA A 62 -32.12 4.59 -33.63
C ALA A 62 -33.23 5.64 -33.77
N GLU A 63 -34.13 5.73 -32.79
CA GLU A 63 -35.23 6.70 -32.84
C GLU A 63 -34.74 8.15 -32.83
N ASN A 64 -33.67 8.42 -32.09
CA ASN A 64 -33.07 9.75 -31.96
C ASN A 64 -31.57 9.65 -32.23
N ALA A 65 -30.95 10.74 -32.65
CA ALA A 65 -29.50 10.81 -32.70
C ALA A 65 -28.94 10.90 -31.27
N GLY A 66 -27.86 10.19 -30.98
CA GLY A 66 -27.22 10.23 -29.67
C GLY A 66 -26.37 9.00 -29.37
N LYS A 67 -25.97 8.87 -28.10
CA LYS A 67 -25.22 7.72 -27.61
C LYS A 67 -26.15 6.53 -27.40
N TYR A 68 -25.74 5.37 -27.88
CA TYR A 68 -26.39 4.10 -27.65
C TYR A 68 -25.39 3.08 -27.11
N THR A 69 -25.84 2.30 -26.14
CA THR A 69 -25.14 1.09 -25.71
C THR A 69 -25.44 -0.01 -26.72
N ILE A 70 -24.41 -0.52 -27.38
CA ILE A 70 -24.45 -1.71 -28.21
C ILE A 70 -24.06 -2.88 -27.32
N VAL A 71 -25.03 -3.76 -27.04
CA VAL A 71 -24.81 -5.04 -26.37
C VAL A 71 -24.54 -6.08 -27.44
N ILE A 72 -23.45 -6.81 -27.31
CA ILE A 72 -23.07 -7.91 -28.21
C ILE A 72 -23.19 -9.20 -27.40
N HIS A 73 -24.13 -10.05 -27.78
CA HIS A 73 -24.28 -11.37 -27.19
C HIS A 73 -23.35 -12.34 -27.92
N TYR A 74 -22.31 -12.80 -27.23
CA TYR A 74 -21.19 -13.49 -27.84
C TYR A 74 -20.75 -14.73 -27.06
N MET A 75 -20.00 -15.62 -27.70
CA MET A 75 -19.28 -16.73 -27.10
C MET A 75 -17.82 -16.68 -27.57
N ASN A 76 -16.87 -16.74 -26.63
CA ASN A 76 -15.45 -16.88 -26.94
C ASN A 76 -14.93 -18.17 -26.32
N ASN A 77 -14.91 -19.24 -27.11
CA ASN A 77 -14.46 -20.57 -26.70
C ASN A 77 -13.10 -20.95 -27.32
N TYR A 78 -12.31 -19.95 -27.73
CA TYR A 78 -11.08 -20.10 -28.51
C TYR A 78 -9.80 -19.90 -27.67
N GLY A 79 -9.94 -19.88 -26.34
CA GLY A 79 -8.84 -19.76 -25.38
C GLY A 79 -8.33 -18.32 -25.22
N GLY A 80 -8.40 -17.78 -24.00
CA GLY A 80 -8.02 -16.40 -23.69
C GLY A 80 -8.92 -15.34 -24.34
N SER A 81 -8.88 -14.12 -23.81
CA SER A 81 -9.66 -12.99 -24.36
C SER A 81 -9.27 -12.67 -25.81
N LYS A 82 -10.23 -12.13 -26.56
CA LYS A 82 -10.05 -11.65 -27.95
C LYS A 82 -10.39 -10.17 -28.02
N ILE A 83 -9.79 -9.46 -28.97
CA ILE A 83 -10.13 -8.06 -29.26
C ILE A 83 -10.64 -7.99 -30.69
N ASN A 84 -11.82 -7.39 -30.88
CA ASN A 84 -12.38 -7.08 -32.20
C ASN A 84 -12.96 -5.66 -32.16
N ASN A 85 -13.15 -5.04 -33.33
CA ASN A 85 -13.61 -3.66 -33.39
C ASN A 85 -15.11 -3.60 -33.64
N VAL A 86 -15.76 -2.60 -33.06
CA VAL A 86 -17.15 -2.24 -33.34
C VAL A 86 -17.16 -0.87 -34.01
N GLU A 87 -17.74 -0.80 -35.21
CA GLU A 87 -17.68 0.37 -36.07
C GLU A 87 -19.06 0.93 -36.39
N VAL A 88 -19.20 2.25 -36.29
CA VAL A 88 -20.41 3.00 -36.69
C VAL A 88 -20.00 4.32 -37.32
N GLY A 89 -20.46 4.59 -38.55
CA GLY A 89 -20.32 5.92 -39.16
C GLY A 89 -18.86 6.41 -39.31
N GLY A 90 -17.90 5.49 -39.39
CA GLY A 90 -16.46 5.78 -39.44
C GLY A 90 -15.76 5.89 -38.07
N ALA A 91 -16.51 5.87 -36.96
CA ALA A 91 -15.95 5.68 -35.63
C ALA A 91 -15.74 4.18 -35.34
N SER A 92 -14.71 3.84 -34.56
CA SER A 92 -14.34 2.47 -34.21
C SER A 92 -14.03 2.37 -32.71
N SER A 93 -14.49 1.30 -32.07
CA SER A 93 -14.22 0.96 -30.66
C SER A 93 -13.61 -0.44 -30.60
N ALA A 94 -12.42 -0.58 -29.99
CA ALA A 94 -11.85 -1.90 -29.71
C ALA A 94 -12.54 -2.53 -28.50
N VAL A 95 -13.18 -3.69 -28.68
CA VAL A 95 -13.94 -4.39 -27.65
C VAL A 95 -13.22 -5.68 -27.25
N THR A 96 -13.04 -5.87 -25.94
CA THR A 96 -12.47 -7.09 -25.37
C THR A 96 -13.57 -8.11 -25.11
N PHE A 97 -13.45 -9.28 -25.71
CA PHE A 97 -14.34 -10.42 -25.58
C PHE A 97 -13.65 -11.47 -24.70
N ASP A 98 -13.99 -11.51 -23.42
CA ASP A 98 -13.42 -12.46 -22.46
C ASP A 98 -13.83 -13.90 -22.78
N GLU A 99 -12.97 -14.85 -22.41
CA GLU A 99 -13.22 -16.28 -22.60
C GLU A 99 -14.50 -16.70 -21.86
N THR A 100 -15.39 -17.40 -22.57
CA THR A 100 -16.62 -17.95 -22.02
C THR A 100 -16.52 -19.47 -21.89
N ASP A 101 -17.30 -20.03 -20.98
CA ASP A 101 -17.47 -21.48 -20.93
C ASP A 101 -17.93 -21.99 -22.30
N LYS A 102 -17.36 -23.11 -22.74
CA LYS A 102 -17.70 -23.71 -24.04
C LYS A 102 -19.22 -23.94 -24.17
N GLY A 103 -19.81 -23.33 -25.19
CA GLY A 103 -21.24 -23.42 -25.49
C GLY A 103 -22.12 -22.43 -24.73
N LYS A 104 -21.54 -21.51 -23.95
CA LYS A 104 -22.26 -20.45 -23.26
C LYS A 104 -21.96 -19.09 -23.88
N PHE A 105 -23.02 -18.32 -24.08
CA PHE A 105 -22.94 -16.92 -24.48
C PHE A 105 -22.89 -16.02 -23.25
N ALA A 106 -22.31 -14.83 -23.43
CA ALA A 106 -22.20 -13.74 -22.48
C ALA A 106 -22.43 -12.41 -23.22
N ASP A 107 -22.65 -11.35 -22.46
CA ASP A 107 -22.81 -10.00 -23.02
C ASP A 107 -21.50 -9.22 -22.85
N VAL A 108 -21.17 -8.44 -23.88
CA VAL A 108 -20.22 -7.33 -23.77
C VAL A 108 -20.88 -6.07 -24.30
N GLU A 109 -20.56 -4.93 -23.68
CA GLU A 109 -21.14 -3.64 -24.03
C GLU A 109 -20.07 -2.70 -24.59
N THR A 110 -20.42 -1.92 -25.60
CA THR A 110 -19.69 -0.72 -26.02
C THR A 110 -20.68 0.42 -26.28
N VAL A 111 -20.22 1.66 -26.25
CA VAL A 111 -21.07 2.84 -26.48
C VAL A 111 -20.63 3.53 -27.76
N MET A 112 -21.57 3.70 -28.69
CA MET A 112 -21.35 4.36 -29.97
C MET A 112 -22.38 5.45 -30.20
N ASN A 113 -22.01 6.46 -31.00
CA ASN A 113 -22.96 7.46 -31.47
C ASN A 113 -23.73 6.92 -32.68
N LEU A 114 -25.06 6.91 -32.59
CA LEU A 114 -25.94 6.60 -33.72
C LEU A 114 -26.63 7.88 -34.22
N ALA A 115 -26.79 7.99 -35.54
CA ALA A 115 -27.66 9.00 -36.14
C ALA A 115 -29.13 8.60 -35.97
N ALA A 116 -30.06 9.57 -35.99
CA ALA A 116 -31.48 9.25 -36.05
C ALA A 116 -31.82 8.49 -37.35
N GLY A 117 -32.58 7.41 -37.26
CA GLY A 117 -32.93 6.54 -38.39
C GLY A 117 -32.00 5.32 -38.51
N GLU A 118 -31.82 4.84 -39.74
CA GLU A 118 -31.00 3.65 -40.03
C GLU A 118 -29.50 3.95 -39.90
N ASN A 119 -28.80 3.05 -39.20
CA ASN A 119 -27.36 3.04 -39.03
C ASN A 119 -26.80 1.68 -39.49
N THR A 120 -25.50 1.68 -39.80
CA THR A 120 -24.73 0.46 -40.03
C THR A 120 -23.79 0.26 -38.86
N ILE A 121 -23.87 -0.93 -38.24
CA ILE A 121 -22.96 -1.35 -37.17
C ILE A 121 -22.18 -2.56 -37.68
N ALA A 122 -20.86 -2.50 -37.65
CA ALA A 122 -20.01 -3.62 -38.05
C ALA A 122 -19.16 -4.12 -36.88
N ILE A 123 -19.05 -5.43 -36.73
CA ILE A 123 -18.04 -6.09 -35.89
C ILE A 123 -16.95 -6.55 -36.85
N THR A 124 -15.79 -5.88 -36.83
CA THR A 124 -14.70 -6.11 -37.77
C THR A 124 -13.52 -6.81 -37.11
N ASN A 125 -12.85 -7.65 -37.88
CA ASN A 125 -11.76 -8.49 -37.44
C ASN A 125 -10.57 -7.65 -36.96
N SER A 126 -10.16 -7.88 -35.71
CA SER A 126 -8.83 -7.51 -35.21
C SER A 126 -8.06 -8.78 -34.84
N TRP A 127 -8.47 -9.46 -33.77
CA TRP A 127 -7.94 -10.79 -33.43
C TRP A 127 -8.84 -11.90 -33.97
N GLY A 128 -10.09 -11.61 -34.27
CA GLY A 128 -11.09 -12.55 -34.76
C GLY A 128 -11.56 -13.50 -33.67
N TRP A 129 -11.96 -14.69 -34.09
CA TRP A 129 -12.24 -15.88 -33.26
C TRP A 129 -13.17 -15.59 -32.08
N ILE A 130 -14.33 -15.03 -32.40
CA ILE A 130 -15.49 -14.95 -31.53
C ILE A 130 -16.72 -15.47 -32.27
N ASP A 131 -17.71 -15.93 -31.52
CA ASP A 131 -19.00 -16.35 -32.05
C ASP A 131 -20.06 -15.34 -31.58
N VAL A 132 -20.84 -14.76 -32.49
CA VAL A 132 -21.83 -13.70 -32.17
C VAL A 132 -23.23 -14.22 -32.44
N ASP A 133 -24.11 -14.15 -31.45
CA ASP A 133 -25.53 -14.50 -31.56
C ASP A 133 -26.32 -13.31 -32.14
N TYR A 134 -26.27 -12.17 -31.45
CA TYR A 134 -26.96 -10.95 -31.86
C TYR A 134 -26.32 -9.69 -31.31
N ILE A 135 -26.77 -8.54 -31.81
CA ILE A 135 -26.59 -7.25 -31.15
C ILE A 135 -27.93 -6.70 -30.68
N GLU A 136 -27.90 -5.95 -29.60
CA GLU A 136 -29.03 -5.18 -29.09
C GLU A 136 -28.58 -3.73 -28.89
N ILE A 137 -29.41 -2.76 -29.28
CA ILE A 137 -29.13 -1.35 -29.02
C ILE A 137 -30.08 -0.78 -27.96
N LYS A 138 -29.50 -0.05 -27.01
CA LYS A 138 -30.20 0.64 -25.91
C LYS A 138 -29.79 2.10 -25.90
N GLY A 139 -30.71 3.01 -25.60
CA GLY A 139 -30.34 4.40 -25.33
C GLY A 139 -29.30 4.43 -24.21
N TYR A 140 -28.22 5.20 -24.38
CA TYR A 140 -27.17 5.27 -23.36
C TYR A 140 -27.68 6.00 -22.11
N GLU A 141 -27.55 5.36 -20.97
CA GLU A 141 -27.76 5.97 -19.66
C GLU A 141 -26.42 6.01 -18.91
N ALA A 142 -25.98 7.21 -18.52
CA ALA A 142 -24.76 7.36 -17.75
C ALA A 142 -24.89 6.65 -16.40
N LYS A 143 -23.89 5.82 -16.06
CA LYS A 143 -23.88 5.09 -14.79
C LYS A 143 -23.75 6.09 -13.63
N ALA A 144 -24.63 5.99 -12.65
CA ALA A 144 -24.54 6.79 -11.44
C ALA A 144 -23.31 6.37 -10.61
N PHE A 145 -22.48 7.35 -10.23
CA PHE A 145 -21.32 7.10 -9.39
C PHE A 145 -21.70 6.85 -7.94
N ASN A 146 -21.15 5.76 -7.38
CA ASN A 146 -21.33 5.35 -6.00
C ASN A 146 -20.00 5.50 -5.25
N LEU A 147 -19.57 6.75 -5.10
CA LEU A 147 -18.33 7.07 -4.42
C LEU A 147 -18.45 6.94 -2.90
N CYS A 148 -17.31 6.70 -2.27
CA CYS A 148 -17.18 6.73 -0.83
C CYS A 148 -16.39 8.00 -0.43
N ASN A 149 -16.57 8.48 0.81
CA ASN A 149 -16.04 9.80 1.24
C ASN A 149 -14.77 9.71 2.10
N ALA A 150 -13.95 8.66 1.93
CA ALA A 150 -12.67 8.52 2.61
C ALA A 150 -11.60 7.93 1.66
N PRO A 151 -10.33 8.36 1.79
CA PRO A 151 -9.24 7.74 1.04
C PRO A 151 -9.07 6.25 1.39
N VAL A 152 -8.47 5.48 0.49
CA VAL A 152 -8.08 4.08 0.70
C VAL A 152 -7.09 3.93 1.85
N THR A 153 -6.29 4.97 2.10
CA THR A 153 -5.38 5.09 3.24
C THR A 153 -6.19 5.23 4.53
N LYS A 154 -6.33 4.12 5.27
CA LYS A 154 -7.11 4.07 6.51
C LYS A 154 -6.69 5.08 7.58
N THR A 155 -5.40 5.41 7.63
CA THR A 155 -4.80 6.35 8.58
C THR A 155 -4.58 7.74 7.98
N ALA A 156 -5.31 8.08 6.91
CA ALA A 156 -5.17 9.35 6.21
C ALA A 156 -5.22 10.56 7.16
N THR A 157 -4.34 11.53 6.92
CA THR A 157 -4.32 12.80 7.67
C THR A 157 -5.60 13.61 7.43
N PRO A 158 -5.97 14.52 8.34
CA PRO A 158 -7.11 15.42 8.13
C PRO A 158 -7.04 16.19 6.80
N SER A 159 -5.83 16.61 6.39
CA SER A 159 -5.62 17.30 5.11
C SER A 159 -5.90 16.42 3.91
N ALA A 160 -5.49 15.15 3.93
CA ALA A 160 -5.81 14.20 2.85
C ALA A 160 -7.30 13.89 2.81
N ILE A 161 -7.95 13.72 3.97
CA ILE A 161 -9.41 13.55 4.05
C ILE A 161 -10.14 14.75 3.45
N LYS A 162 -9.72 15.98 3.76
CA LYS A 162 -10.27 17.20 3.17
C LYS A 162 -10.10 17.24 1.65
N LEU A 163 -8.89 16.96 1.17
CA LEU A 163 -8.60 16.91 -0.27
C LEU A 163 -9.49 15.88 -0.97
N TYR A 164 -9.56 14.65 -0.47
CA TYR A 164 -10.39 13.61 -1.08
C TYR A 164 -11.88 13.97 -1.07
N ASN A 165 -12.41 14.46 0.06
CA ASN A 165 -13.80 14.91 0.14
C ASN A 165 -14.08 16.06 -0.83
N PHE A 166 -13.12 16.95 -1.04
CA PHE A 166 -13.24 17.99 -2.07
C PHE A 166 -13.36 17.38 -3.47
N LEU A 167 -12.54 16.39 -3.81
CA LEU A 167 -12.63 15.69 -5.09
C LEU A 167 -14.01 14.99 -5.24
N VAL A 168 -14.43 14.22 -4.23
CA VAL A 168 -15.71 13.48 -4.27
C VAL A 168 -16.91 14.42 -4.38
N ASN A 169 -16.93 15.52 -3.61
CA ASN A 169 -18.07 16.44 -3.61
C ASN A 169 -18.26 17.19 -4.93
N ASN A 170 -17.19 17.35 -5.69
CA ASN A 170 -17.17 18.06 -6.97
C ASN A 170 -17.23 17.13 -8.18
N PHE A 171 -16.78 15.89 -8.07
CA PHE A 171 -16.80 14.93 -9.17
C PHE A 171 -18.22 14.74 -9.74
N GLY A 172 -18.34 14.72 -11.07
CA GLY A 172 -19.63 14.69 -11.76
C GLY A 172 -20.35 16.04 -11.86
N LYS A 173 -19.91 17.07 -11.12
CA LYS A 173 -20.58 18.39 -11.04
C LYS A 173 -19.71 19.53 -11.52
N LYS A 174 -18.41 19.43 -11.27
CA LYS A 174 -17.38 20.43 -11.54
C LYS A 174 -16.09 19.72 -11.97
N THR A 175 -15.28 20.40 -12.77
CA THR A 175 -13.94 19.94 -13.18
C THR A 175 -12.88 20.90 -12.67
N ILE A 176 -11.84 20.37 -12.04
CA ILE A 176 -10.73 21.16 -11.50
C ILE A 176 -9.74 21.47 -12.63
N SER A 177 -9.39 22.75 -12.76
CA SER A 177 -8.37 23.20 -13.73
C SER A 177 -6.97 22.88 -13.22
N GLY A 178 -6.13 22.32 -14.09
CA GLY A 178 -4.76 21.93 -13.76
C GLY A 178 -3.72 22.43 -14.77
N VAL A 179 -2.44 22.32 -14.41
CA VAL A 179 -1.30 22.39 -15.35
C VAL A 179 -0.09 21.67 -14.75
N MET A 180 0.68 20.95 -15.56
CA MET A 180 1.99 20.43 -15.15
C MET A 180 3.07 21.51 -15.25
N THR A 181 3.99 21.54 -14.29
CA THR A 181 5.23 22.33 -14.40
C THR A 181 6.39 21.49 -14.92
N GLY A 182 7.17 22.04 -15.85
CA GLY A 182 8.37 21.41 -16.39
C GLY A 182 9.65 22.00 -15.82
N ASN A 183 10.30 22.86 -16.61
CA ASN A 183 11.57 23.49 -16.30
C ASN A 183 11.51 24.38 -15.04
N MET A 184 12.41 24.12 -14.10
CA MET A 184 12.52 24.84 -12.83
C MET A 184 13.60 25.93 -12.82
N ASP A 185 14.36 26.10 -13.90
CA ASP A 185 15.52 27.00 -13.92
C ASP A 185 15.14 28.46 -13.63
N ALA A 186 14.08 28.96 -14.27
CA ALA A 186 13.61 30.34 -14.12
C ALA A 186 12.74 30.56 -12.87
N TYR A 187 12.32 29.49 -12.19
CA TYR A 187 11.46 29.60 -11.02
C TYR A 187 12.25 30.01 -9.77
N THR A 188 11.74 31.04 -9.07
CA THR A 188 12.20 31.44 -7.75
C THR A 188 11.21 30.95 -6.69
N LYS A 189 11.72 30.24 -5.68
CA LYS A 189 10.91 29.65 -4.60
C LYS A 189 10.04 30.70 -3.89
N GLY A 190 8.81 30.32 -3.52
CA GLY A 190 7.91 31.07 -2.65
C GLY A 190 6.53 31.36 -3.24
N ASP A 191 6.35 31.30 -4.56
CA ASP A 191 5.04 31.51 -5.19
C ASP A 191 4.89 30.75 -6.51
N ALA A 192 4.24 29.59 -6.46
CA ALA A 192 3.90 28.74 -7.60
C ALA A 192 3.19 29.48 -8.75
N THR A 193 2.47 30.58 -8.46
CA THR A 193 1.82 31.37 -9.52
C THR A 193 2.82 32.07 -10.42
N GLN A 194 4.08 32.20 -10.02
CA GLN A 194 5.15 32.80 -10.83
C GLN A 194 5.83 31.79 -11.76
N HIS A 195 5.53 30.49 -11.63
CA HIS A 195 6.05 29.48 -12.55
C HIS A 195 5.55 29.75 -13.98
N GLU A 196 6.41 29.59 -14.99
CA GLU A 196 6.09 29.96 -16.36
C GLU A 196 4.88 29.21 -16.94
N ASP A 197 4.76 27.91 -16.64
CA ASP A 197 3.63 27.07 -17.04
C ASP A 197 2.30 27.52 -16.38
N VAL A 198 2.35 27.91 -15.11
CA VAL A 198 1.18 28.44 -14.38
C VAL A 198 0.77 29.81 -14.93
N GLN A 199 1.75 30.63 -15.28
CA GLN A 199 1.55 31.92 -15.96
C GLN A 199 1.01 31.75 -17.38
N ALA A 200 1.37 30.69 -18.10
CA ALA A 200 0.83 30.43 -19.43
C ALA A 200 -0.69 30.23 -19.38
N VAL A 201 -1.18 29.43 -18.43
CA VAL A 201 -2.63 29.25 -18.21
C VAL A 201 -3.30 30.59 -17.85
N PHE A 202 -2.70 31.36 -16.94
CA PHE A 202 -3.24 32.67 -16.56
C PHE A 202 -3.31 33.64 -17.75
N LYS A 203 -2.28 33.67 -18.60
CA LYS A 203 -2.27 34.51 -19.82
C LYS A 203 -3.32 34.05 -20.83
N ALA A 204 -3.54 32.74 -20.96
CA ALA A 204 -4.48 32.19 -21.93
C ALA A 204 -5.95 32.39 -21.51
N GLY A 205 -6.28 32.17 -20.24
CA GLY A 205 -7.67 32.16 -19.76
C GLY A 205 -8.01 33.15 -18.64
N GLY A 206 -7.06 33.96 -18.17
CA GLY A 206 -7.28 35.03 -17.19
C GLY A 206 -7.45 34.58 -15.73
N LYS A 207 -7.26 33.29 -15.44
CA LYS A 207 -7.40 32.68 -14.10
C LYS A 207 -6.27 31.69 -13.86
N TYR A 208 -5.87 31.54 -12.60
CA TYR A 208 -4.88 30.54 -12.22
C TYR A 208 -5.53 29.15 -12.09
N PRO A 209 -4.84 28.08 -12.50
CA PRO A 209 -5.31 26.71 -12.32
C PRO A 209 -5.37 26.37 -10.82
N ALA A 210 -6.38 25.60 -10.43
CA ALA A 210 -6.55 25.16 -9.04
C ALA A 210 -5.59 24.02 -8.65
N LEU A 211 -5.18 23.22 -9.62
CA LEU A 211 -4.24 22.10 -9.48
C LEU A 211 -2.91 22.44 -10.18
N VAL A 212 -1.79 22.14 -9.53
CA VAL A 212 -0.45 22.31 -10.13
C VAL A 212 0.32 21.02 -9.99
N GLY A 213 0.69 20.45 -11.13
CA GLY A 213 1.49 19.23 -11.26
C GLY A 213 2.98 19.52 -11.13
N VAL A 214 3.70 18.66 -10.41
CA VAL A 214 5.17 18.68 -10.27
C VAL A 214 5.73 17.26 -10.40
N ASP A 215 7.02 17.15 -10.71
CA ASP A 215 7.68 15.84 -10.90
C ASP A 215 8.75 15.57 -9.86
N LEU A 216 8.85 14.33 -9.39
CA LEU A 216 9.93 13.82 -8.54
C LEU A 216 11.04 13.11 -9.31
N MET A 217 11.10 13.22 -10.65
CA MET A 217 12.06 12.48 -11.49
C MET A 217 13.52 12.61 -11.03
N ASN A 218 13.90 13.77 -10.48
CA ASN A 218 15.26 14.09 -10.05
C ASN A 218 15.51 13.77 -8.57
N ALA A 219 14.51 13.24 -7.84
CA ALA A 219 14.65 12.85 -6.44
C ALA A 219 15.44 11.54 -6.28
N THR A 220 15.53 10.73 -7.33
CA THR A 220 16.23 9.43 -7.38
C THR A 220 17.05 9.29 -8.67
N GLY A 221 17.83 8.21 -8.80
CA GLY A 221 18.75 7.99 -9.92
C GLY A 221 20.20 8.37 -9.60
N ALA A 222 21.14 8.00 -10.46
CA ALA A 222 22.59 8.24 -10.27
C ALA A 222 22.95 9.71 -10.03
N SER A 223 22.25 10.62 -10.72
CA SER A 223 22.49 12.06 -10.63
C SER A 223 21.73 12.77 -9.50
N LYS A 224 21.00 12.06 -8.62
CA LYS A 224 20.17 12.67 -7.55
C LYS A 224 20.93 13.60 -6.60
N ASP A 225 22.23 13.37 -6.42
CA ASP A 225 23.08 14.17 -5.53
C ASP A 225 23.76 15.36 -6.27
N ASN A 226 23.55 15.49 -7.58
CA ASN A 226 24.00 16.66 -8.34
C ASN A 226 23.16 17.89 -7.97
N SER A 227 23.82 19.05 -7.89
CA SER A 227 23.20 20.30 -7.42
C SER A 227 21.95 20.70 -8.20
N TRP A 228 21.96 20.54 -9.52
CA TRP A 228 20.80 20.87 -10.35
C TRP A 228 19.61 19.93 -10.09
N PHE A 229 19.85 18.62 -9.87
CA PHE A 229 18.81 17.64 -9.56
C PHE A 229 18.18 17.93 -8.19
N GLN A 230 19.01 18.25 -7.20
CA GLN A 230 18.56 18.67 -5.87
C GLN A 230 17.75 19.97 -5.96
N GLU A 231 18.26 20.99 -6.65
CA GLU A 231 17.57 22.28 -6.80
C GLU A 231 16.22 22.13 -7.50
N TYR A 232 16.15 21.32 -8.57
CA TYR A 232 14.90 20.99 -9.25
C TYR A 232 13.90 20.37 -8.27
N THR A 233 14.31 19.35 -7.53
CA THR A 233 13.44 18.63 -6.58
C THR A 233 12.97 19.55 -5.46
N GLU A 234 13.85 20.40 -4.92
CA GLU A 234 13.48 21.39 -3.92
C GLU A 234 12.48 22.45 -4.45
N LYS A 235 12.62 22.87 -5.71
CA LYS A 235 11.68 23.80 -6.36
C LYS A 235 10.32 23.16 -6.62
N ALA A 236 10.29 21.89 -7.04
CA ALA A 236 9.05 21.11 -7.17
C ALA A 236 8.31 21.01 -5.81
N ILE A 237 9.04 20.71 -4.73
CA ILE A 237 8.49 20.68 -3.37
C ILE A 237 7.98 22.06 -2.95
N ASP A 238 8.69 23.14 -3.27
CA ASP A 238 8.27 24.51 -2.96
C ASP A 238 6.98 24.90 -3.72
N ILE A 239 6.86 24.54 -5.00
CA ILE A 239 5.63 24.73 -5.78
C ILE A 239 4.46 24.01 -5.09
N ALA A 240 4.64 22.76 -4.67
CA ALA A 240 3.60 22.03 -3.96
C ALA A 240 3.18 22.71 -2.65
N LYS A 241 4.15 23.18 -1.86
CA LYS A 241 3.89 23.94 -0.62
C LYS A 241 3.15 25.24 -0.90
N SER A 242 3.57 26.00 -1.90
CA SER A 242 2.94 27.26 -2.29
C SER A 242 1.51 27.04 -2.80
N THR A 243 1.31 26.06 -3.66
CA THR A 243 -0.01 25.70 -4.21
C THR A 243 -0.97 25.34 -3.09
N TRP A 244 -0.57 24.47 -2.16
CA TRP A 244 -1.40 24.12 -1.00
C TRP A 244 -1.72 25.34 -0.12
N LYS A 245 -0.73 26.18 0.21
CA LYS A 245 -0.93 27.39 1.03
C LYS A 245 -1.92 28.39 0.40
N LYS A 246 -2.01 28.43 -0.93
CA LYS A 246 -3.01 29.24 -1.65
C LYS A 246 -4.38 28.57 -1.77
N GLY A 247 -4.56 27.39 -1.19
CA GLY A 247 -5.80 26.61 -1.26
C GLY A 247 -5.92 25.72 -2.49
N GLY A 248 -4.88 25.65 -3.33
CA GLY A 248 -4.82 24.78 -4.51
C GLY A 248 -4.42 23.34 -4.16
N ILE A 249 -4.39 22.50 -5.19
CA ILE A 249 -4.11 21.06 -5.11
C ILE A 249 -2.73 20.77 -5.73
N PRO A 250 -1.73 20.37 -4.95
CA PRO A 250 -0.50 19.85 -5.51
C PRO A 250 -0.71 18.42 -6.04
N ALA A 251 -0.24 18.14 -7.25
CA ALA A 251 -0.25 16.81 -7.85
C ALA A 251 1.19 16.40 -8.19
N PHE A 252 1.63 15.25 -7.73
CA PHE A 252 2.98 14.73 -7.97
C PHE A 252 2.93 13.57 -8.95
N THR A 253 3.77 13.63 -9.97
CA THR A 253 4.16 12.48 -10.81
C THR A 253 5.60 12.10 -10.47
N TRP A 254 6.00 10.87 -10.81
CA TRP A 254 7.38 10.44 -10.64
C TRP A 254 7.85 9.65 -11.86
N HIS A 255 8.59 10.33 -12.74
CA HIS A 255 9.38 9.62 -13.76
C HIS A 255 10.58 8.96 -13.09
N TRP A 256 10.34 7.76 -12.55
CA TRP A 256 11.25 7.08 -11.63
C TRP A 256 12.53 6.60 -12.35
N ARG A 257 13.68 7.21 -12.01
CA ARG A 257 15.01 6.68 -12.33
C ARG A 257 15.45 5.70 -11.23
N PRO A 258 15.52 4.39 -11.50
CA PRO A 258 15.67 3.39 -10.44
C PRO A 258 17.14 3.22 -10.02
N GLY A 259 17.41 3.27 -8.71
CA GLY A 259 18.74 3.08 -8.14
C GLY A 259 19.78 4.06 -8.71
N GLU A 260 20.81 3.53 -9.36
CA GLU A 260 21.90 4.28 -9.98
C GLU A 260 21.71 4.47 -11.50
N GLU A 261 20.48 4.31 -12.01
CA GLU A 261 20.16 4.55 -13.41
C GLU A 261 19.94 6.05 -13.68
N GLU A 262 20.24 6.49 -14.90
CA GLU A 262 20.05 7.88 -15.33
C GLU A 262 18.73 8.11 -16.09
N ASN A 263 18.06 7.03 -16.50
CA ASN A 263 16.90 7.07 -17.38
C ASN A 263 15.73 6.24 -16.82
N PHE A 264 14.53 6.58 -17.28
CA PHE A 264 13.29 5.87 -16.95
C PHE A 264 12.62 5.22 -18.17
N TYR A 265 13.05 5.60 -19.39
CA TYR A 265 12.62 4.98 -20.63
C TYR A 265 13.32 3.64 -20.85
N VAL A 266 12.62 2.72 -21.52
CA VAL A 266 13.19 1.44 -21.94
C VAL A 266 13.79 1.55 -23.33
N LYS A 267 14.63 0.57 -23.67
CA LYS A 267 15.24 0.48 -25.00
C LYS A 267 14.18 0.49 -26.10
N GLY A 268 14.34 1.39 -27.07
CA GLY A 268 13.43 1.55 -28.21
C GLY A 268 12.31 2.57 -28.00
N ALA A 269 12.04 2.99 -26.75
CA ALA A 269 11.16 4.12 -26.48
C ALA A 269 11.89 5.47 -26.59
N ASN A 270 13.18 5.50 -26.21
CA ASN A 270 14.05 6.67 -26.32
C ASN A 270 15.50 6.24 -26.60
N ASP A 271 16.30 7.13 -27.20
CA ASP A 271 17.73 6.91 -27.42
C ASP A 271 18.50 6.80 -26.10
N ASN A 272 18.07 7.55 -25.08
CA ASN A 272 18.55 7.43 -23.70
C ASN A 272 17.59 6.53 -22.91
N TYR A 273 18.06 5.34 -22.54
CA TYR A 273 17.24 4.33 -21.90
C TYR A 273 17.95 3.69 -20.71
N THR A 274 17.19 2.93 -19.93
CA THR A 274 17.66 2.02 -18.87
C THR A 274 17.39 0.58 -19.27
N GLU A 275 18.23 -0.33 -18.79
CA GLU A 275 18.00 -1.78 -18.88
C GLU A 275 17.52 -2.38 -17.55
N PHE A 276 17.16 -1.52 -16.58
CA PHE A 276 16.67 -1.96 -15.28
C PHE A 276 15.42 -2.85 -15.41
N ASP A 277 15.54 -4.07 -14.91
CA ASP A 277 14.45 -5.03 -14.87
C ASP A 277 13.99 -5.26 -13.43
N PHE A 278 12.83 -4.70 -13.08
CA PHE A 278 12.28 -4.82 -11.73
C PHE A 278 11.88 -6.25 -11.36
N THR A 279 11.79 -7.17 -12.32
CA THR A 279 11.48 -8.57 -12.03
C THR A 279 12.65 -9.33 -11.44
N GLU A 280 13.87 -8.81 -11.55
CA GLU A 280 15.05 -9.26 -10.79
C GLU A 280 14.90 -9.01 -9.28
N ALA A 281 13.94 -8.18 -8.88
CA ALA A 281 13.55 -8.00 -7.49
C ALA A 281 12.61 -9.10 -6.98
N PHE A 282 12.14 -10.02 -7.83
CA PHE A 282 11.31 -11.15 -7.41
C PHE A 282 12.12 -12.42 -7.16
N VAL A 283 11.63 -13.27 -6.27
CA VAL A 283 11.99 -14.68 -6.25
C VAL A 283 11.57 -15.29 -7.58
N THR A 284 12.54 -15.91 -8.28
CA THR A 284 12.39 -16.42 -9.65
C THR A 284 11.10 -17.24 -9.84
N GLY A 285 10.33 -16.89 -10.87
CA GLY A 285 9.08 -17.58 -11.21
C GLY A 285 7.87 -17.18 -10.35
N THR A 286 8.01 -16.16 -9.50
CA THR A 286 6.93 -15.66 -8.64
C THR A 286 6.78 -14.14 -8.72
N THR A 287 5.82 -13.58 -7.97
CA THR A 287 5.69 -12.13 -7.70
C THR A 287 5.95 -11.83 -6.22
N ASN A 288 6.67 -12.71 -5.53
CA ASN A 288 7.15 -12.47 -4.18
C ASN A 288 8.51 -11.77 -4.27
N TRP A 289 8.75 -10.76 -3.46
CA TRP A 289 10.00 -10.01 -3.48
C TRP A 289 11.18 -10.81 -2.89
N ASP A 290 12.30 -10.82 -3.59
CA ASP A 290 13.59 -11.25 -3.08
C ASP A 290 14.26 -10.08 -2.36
N THR A 291 14.05 -10.01 -1.04
CA THR A 291 14.51 -8.87 -0.23
C THR A 291 16.03 -8.68 -0.17
N VAL A 292 16.82 -9.68 -0.57
CA VAL A 292 18.28 -9.56 -0.58
C VAL A 292 18.82 -9.10 -1.93
N SER A 293 18.01 -9.13 -2.99
CA SER A 293 18.45 -8.77 -4.35
C SER A 293 18.78 -7.29 -4.48
N THR A 294 19.70 -6.97 -5.38
CA THR A 294 20.13 -5.60 -5.65
C THR A 294 18.97 -4.76 -6.18
N ALA A 295 18.17 -5.31 -7.09
CA ALA A 295 17.00 -4.63 -7.64
C ALA A 295 15.97 -4.29 -6.56
N TYR A 296 15.67 -5.21 -5.63
CA TYR A 296 14.75 -4.92 -4.53
C TYR A 296 15.26 -3.80 -3.61
N LYS A 297 16.55 -3.85 -3.25
CA LYS A 297 17.17 -2.82 -2.40
C LYS A 297 17.16 -1.46 -3.08
N ALA A 298 17.42 -1.39 -4.39
CA ALA A 298 17.33 -0.16 -5.17
C ALA A 298 15.89 0.40 -5.14
N LEU A 299 14.89 -0.45 -5.42
CA LEU A 299 13.49 -0.05 -5.40
C LEU A 299 13.08 0.53 -4.04
N VAL A 300 13.40 -0.16 -2.95
CA VAL A 300 13.04 0.26 -1.59
C VAL A 300 13.77 1.54 -1.18
N ALA A 301 15.06 1.68 -1.52
CA ALA A 301 15.83 2.88 -1.20
C ALA A 301 15.22 4.12 -1.86
N ASP A 302 14.83 4.01 -3.12
CA ASP A 302 14.17 5.10 -3.85
C ASP A 302 12.80 5.44 -3.26
N ILE A 303 11.99 4.42 -2.95
CA ILE A 303 10.69 4.62 -2.30
C ILE A 303 10.85 5.30 -0.94
N ASP A 304 11.91 4.98 -0.17
CA ASP A 304 12.19 5.60 1.12
C ASP A 304 12.62 7.08 0.98
N LEU A 305 13.41 7.41 -0.05
CA LEU A 305 13.76 8.80 -0.37
C LEU A 305 12.52 9.63 -0.71
N VAL A 306 11.65 9.10 -1.58
CA VAL A 306 10.39 9.76 -1.94
C VAL A 306 9.44 9.85 -0.74
N SER A 307 9.39 8.82 0.11
CA SER A 307 8.60 8.83 1.35
C SER A 307 9.00 9.98 2.26
N LYS A 308 10.30 10.26 2.39
CA LYS A 308 10.79 11.37 3.22
C LYS A 308 10.25 12.71 2.76
N ILE A 309 10.17 12.95 1.45
CA ILE A 309 9.60 14.18 0.87
C ILE A 309 8.14 14.34 1.34
N PHE A 310 7.34 13.29 1.20
CA PHE A 310 5.93 13.34 1.58
C PHE A 310 5.72 13.40 3.10
N LEU A 311 6.60 12.78 3.90
CA LEU A 311 6.61 12.93 5.36
C LEU A 311 6.93 14.36 5.79
N ASP A 312 7.80 15.06 5.09
CA ASP A 312 8.10 16.47 5.37
C ASP A 312 6.90 17.37 5.00
N LEU A 313 6.23 17.11 3.87
CA LEU A 313 4.94 17.76 3.55
C LEU A 313 3.86 17.44 4.59
N GLN A 314 3.80 16.20 5.07
CA GLN A 314 2.86 15.77 6.10
C GLN A 314 3.06 16.52 7.42
N LYS A 315 4.32 16.74 7.84
CA LYS A 315 4.64 17.54 9.04
C LYS A 315 4.14 18.98 8.92
N GLU A 316 4.11 19.52 7.70
CA GLU A 316 3.55 20.84 7.40
C GLU A 316 2.02 20.83 7.19
N GLY A 317 1.36 19.69 7.36
CA GLY A 317 -0.09 19.56 7.18
C GLY A 317 -0.54 19.64 5.72
N ILE A 318 0.36 19.38 4.78
CA ILE A 318 0.09 19.45 3.33
C ILE A 318 -0.31 18.06 2.85
N ALA A 319 -1.40 17.99 2.09
CA ALA A 319 -1.78 16.79 1.35
C ALA A 319 -1.60 16.99 -0.16
N ALA A 320 -1.48 15.90 -0.91
CA ALA A 320 -1.27 15.94 -2.34
C ALA A 320 -1.92 14.76 -3.07
N ILE A 321 -2.13 14.90 -4.36
CA ILE A 321 -2.35 13.77 -5.27
C ILE A 321 -0.97 13.20 -5.62
N PHE A 322 -0.81 11.88 -5.59
CA PHE A 322 0.40 11.20 -6.05
C PHE A 322 0.04 10.14 -7.08
N ARG A 323 0.59 10.30 -8.29
CA ARG A 323 0.39 9.44 -9.46
C ARG A 323 1.72 8.73 -9.81
N PRO A 324 2.13 7.71 -9.04
CA PRO A 324 3.33 6.94 -9.34
C PRO A 324 3.06 5.90 -10.44
N LEU A 325 4.13 5.44 -11.08
CA LEU A 325 4.08 4.32 -12.04
C LEU A 325 3.01 4.54 -13.13
N HIS A 326 2.95 5.76 -13.65
CA HIS A 326 1.94 6.20 -14.61
C HIS A 326 2.12 5.58 -15.99
N GLU A 327 1.08 5.68 -16.81
CA GLU A 327 0.99 5.12 -18.17
C GLU A 327 1.30 3.62 -18.23
N SER A 328 0.85 2.89 -17.20
CA SER A 328 1.02 1.45 -17.12
C SER A 328 0.39 0.74 -18.32
N GLY A 329 1.05 -0.29 -18.83
CA GLY A 329 0.76 -1.00 -20.09
C GLY A 329 1.18 -0.28 -21.38
N GLY A 330 1.78 0.91 -21.30
CA GLY A 330 2.37 1.59 -22.45
C GLY A 330 3.63 0.92 -23.00
N ASN A 331 4.36 0.20 -22.15
CA ASN A 331 5.63 -0.47 -22.47
C ASN A 331 6.80 0.47 -22.83
N TRP A 332 6.71 1.78 -22.54
CA TRP A 332 7.81 2.74 -22.75
C TRP A 332 8.58 3.09 -21.47
N PHE A 333 8.02 2.86 -20.29
CA PHE A 333 8.70 2.99 -19.00
C PHE A 333 9.08 1.63 -18.42
N TRP A 334 10.15 1.57 -17.62
CA TRP A 334 10.68 0.30 -17.10
C TRP A 334 9.69 -0.44 -16.19
N TRP A 335 8.80 0.27 -15.49
CA TRP A 335 7.75 -0.35 -14.68
C TRP A 335 6.64 -1.01 -15.51
N SER A 336 6.62 -0.78 -16.82
CA SER A 336 5.58 -1.25 -17.74
C SER A 336 6.06 -2.36 -18.70
N THR A 337 7.22 -2.99 -18.50
CA THR A 337 7.79 -3.95 -19.47
C THR A 337 7.31 -5.40 -19.32
N HIS A 338 6.56 -5.70 -18.26
CA HIS A 338 6.23 -7.05 -17.83
C HIS A 338 4.72 -7.27 -17.67
N THR A 339 4.29 -8.39 -17.06
CA THR A 339 2.85 -8.69 -16.95
C THR A 339 2.13 -7.74 -15.98
N GLY A 340 0.83 -7.54 -16.19
CA GLY A 340 0.00 -6.74 -15.27
C GLY A 340 0.00 -7.23 -13.82
N LYS A 341 0.20 -8.53 -13.60
CA LYS A 341 0.36 -9.10 -12.25
C LYS A 341 1.67 -8.64 -11.59
N GLN A 342 2.76 -8.54 -12.35
CA GLN A 342 4.05 -8.05 -11.86
C GLN A 342 3.99 -6.54 -11.61
N PHE A 343 3.36 -5.77 -12.50
CA PHE A 343 3.10 -4.34 -12.27
C PHE A 343 2.28 -4.11 -10.99
N ALA A 344 1.17 -4.85 -10.83
CA ALA A 344 0.32 -4.73 -9.64
C ALA A 344 1.11 -5.00 -8.35
N ALA A 345 2.02 -5.98 -8.35
CA ALA A 345 2.92 -6.24 -7.23
C ALA A 345 3.85 -5.04 -6.95
N LEU A 346 4.44 -4.42 -7.98
CA LEU A 346 5.29 -3.23 -7.84
C LEU A 346 4.53 -2.02 -7.26
N TYR A 347 3.33 -1.74 -7.75
CA TYR A 347 2.50 -0.66 -7.22
C TYR A 347 2.13 -0.93 -5.76
N GLN A 348 1.80 -2.18 -5.42
CA GLN A 348 1.53 -2.59 -4.04
C GLN A 348 2.77 -2.45 -3.15
N LEU A 349 3.98 -2.79 -3.61
CA LEU A 349 5.23 -2.55 -2.86
C LEU A 349 5.39 -1.07 -2.52
N LEU A 350 5.22 -0.22 -3.52
CA LEU A 350 5.35 1.22 -3.36
C LEU A 350 4.33 1.75 -2.35
N TYR A 351 3.04 1.41 -2.50
CA TYR A 351 2.00 1.81 -1.55
C TYR A 351 2.28 1.29 -0.13
N GLU A 352 2.54 -0.01 0.01
CA GLU A 352 2.70 -0.65 1.32
C GLU A 352 3.93 -0.10 2.05
N ARG A 353 5.05 0.08 1.34
CA ARG A 353 6.27 0.67 1.93
C ARG A 353 6.02 2.11 2.38
N MET A 354 5.43 2.95 1.53
CA MET A 354 5.16 4.35 1.87
C MET A 354 4.16 4.48 3.03
N VAL A 355 3.00 3.84 2.91
CA VAL A 355 1.88 4.03 3.84
C VAL A 355 2.09 3.24 5.13
N PHE A 356 2.40 1.96 5.02
CA PHE A 356 2.43 1.09 6.19
C PHE A 356 3.78 1.09 6.91
N THR A 357 4.88 1.15 6.16
CA THR A 357 6.22 1.13 6.78
C THR A 357 6.67 2.53 7.17
N ASN A 358 6.61 3.47 6.23
CA ASN A 358 7.18 4.81 6.42
C ASN A 358 6.20 5.80 7.04
N GLY A 359 4.89 5.49 7.05
CA GLY A 359 3.87 6.31 7.70
C GLY A 359 3.42 7.53 6.88
N VAL A 360 3.56 7.47 5.56
CA VAL A 360 3.03 8.46 4.61
C VAL A 360 1.51 8.34 4.54
N ASN A 361 0.80 9.32 5.08
CA ASN A 361 -0.66 9.31 5.23
C ASN A 361 -1.33 10.57 4.65
N ASN A 362 -0.60 11.41 3.94
CA ASN A 362 -1.08 12.68 3.39
C ASN A 362 -1.35 12.62 1.87
N LEU A 363 -1.46 11.43 1.28
CA LEU A 363 -1.60 11.25 -0.16
C LEU A 363 -2.98 10.74 -0.58
N ILE A 364 -3.42 11.24 -1.73
CA ILE A 364 -4.48 10.66 -2.57
C ILE A 364 -3.79 9.91 -3.71
N TRP A 365 -4.01 8.60 -3.77
CA TRP A 365 -3.33 7.70 -4.69
C TRP A 365 -4.02 7.65 -6.05
N ASP A 366 -3.29 7.98 -7.12
CA ASP A 366 -3.81 8.01 -8.48
C ASP A 366 -3.21 6.85 -9.28
N PHE A 367 -4.06 5.93 -9.75
CA PHE A 367 -3.70 4.83 -10.63
C PHE A 367 -3.99 5.21 -12.09
N ASN A 368 -2.95 5.15 -12.92
CA ASN A 368 -2.98 5.61 -14.30
C ASN A 368 -2.59 4.47 -15.27
N PRO A 369 -3.57 3.69 -15.76
CA PRO A 369 -3.38 2.84 -16.93
C PRO A 369 -3.33 3.68 -18.21
N LYS A 370 -2.63 3.17 -19.23
CA LYS A 370 -2.64 3.76 -20.57
C LYS A 370 -4.04 3.93 -21.13
N ASP A 371 -4.90 2.94 -20.92
CA ASP A 371 -6.27 2.91 -21.40
C ASP A 371 -7.11 1.89 -20.62
N ALA A 372 -8.40 1.83 -20.95
CA ALA A 372 -9.33 0.90 -20.32
C ALA A 372 -8.96 -0.58 -20.61
N ALA A 373 -8.31 -0.92 -21.74
CA ALA A 373 -7.85 -2.29 -22.02
C ALA A 373 -6.81 -2.76 -21.01
N THR A 374 -6.07 -1.83 -20.42
CA THR A 374 -5.03 -2.09 -19.43
C THR A 374 -5.56 -2.17 -17.98
N MET A 375 -6.88 -2.06 -17.75
CA MET A 375 -7.46 -2.19 -16.41
C MET A 375 -7.16 -3.53 -15.71
N SER A 376 -6.81 -4.58 -16.46
CA SER A 376 -6.36 -5.86 -15.91
C SER A 376 -5.06 -5.75 -15.09
N TRP A 377 -4.32 -4.64 -15.21
CA TRP A 377 -3.10 -4.33 -14.45
C TRP A 377 -3.40 -3.60 -13.13
N THR A 378 -4.67 -3.45 -12.75
CA THR A 378 -5.06 -2.74 -11.54
C THR A 378 -4.29 -3.24 -10.30
N PRO A 379 -3.79 -2.34 -9.43
CA PRO A 379 -3.17 -2.73 -8.17
C PRO A 379 -4.20 -3.25 -7.15
N GLY A 380 -5.49 -3.27 -7.50
CA GLY A 380 -6.60 -3.63 -6.63
C GLY A 380 -7.25 -2.41 -5.99
N GLU A 381 -8.57 -2.46 -5.81
CA GLU A 381 -9.40 -1.31 -5.42
C GLU A 381 -9.02 -0.65 -4.08
N THR A 382 -8.25 -1.34 -3.23
CA THR A 382 -7.80 -0.83 -1.94
C THR A 382 -6.48 -0.06 -1.99
N TYR A 383 -5.82 0.04 -3.15
CA TYR A 383 -4.49 0.65 -3.29
C TYR A 383 -4.50 2.01 -4.00
N TYR A 384 -5.63 2.44 -4.54
CA TYR A 384 -5.75 3.71 -5.24
C TYR A 384 -7.09 4.40 -4.96
N ASP A 385 -7.08 5.72 -4.93
CA ASP A 385 -8.22 6.60 -4.67
C ASP A 385 -8.89 7.08 -5.96
N VAL A 386 -8.07 7.37 -6.98
CA VAL A 386 -8.47 7.92 -8.28
C VAL A 386 -7.97 7.02 -9.40
N LEU A 387 -8.82 6.81 -10.40
CA LEU A 387 -8.44 6.24 -11.69
C LEU A 387 -8.24 7.38 -12.69
N SER A 388 -7.14 7.38 -13.41
CA SER A 388 -6.86 8.42 -14.40
C SER A 388 -6.42 7.85 -15.74
N VAL A 389 -6.34 8.71 -16.75
CA VAL A 389 -5.81 8.38 -18.06
C VAL A 389 -5.11 9.59 -18.66
N ASP A 390 -4.11 9.35 -19.49
CA ASP A 390 -3.33 10.38 -20.19
C ASP A 390 -3.73 10.36 -21.67
N ILE A 391 -4.28 11.47 -22.18
CA ILE A 391 -4.79 11.55 -23.56
C ILE A 391 -4.25 12.78 -24.27
N TYR A 392 -3.36 12.54 -25.23
CA TYR A 392 -2.75 13.56 -26.07
C TYR A 392 -3.45 13.67 -27.42
N ASN A 393 -4.51 14.46 -27.46
CA ASN A 393 -5.22 14.80 -28.70
C ASN A 393 -4.36 15.71 -29.61
N ASN A 394 -4.69 15.72 -30.91
CA ASN A 394 -4.10 16.69 -31.83
C ASN A 394 -4.38 18.13 -31.38
N ALA A 395 -3.46 19.06 -31.65
CA ALA A 395 -3.64 20.45 -31.29
C ALA A 395 -4.99 21.02 -31.79
N ASN A 396 -5.69 21.76 -30.93
CA ASN A 396 -7.04 22.30 -31.11
C ASN A 396 -8.19 21.26 -31.19
N ASP A 397 -7.93 19.99 -30.87
CA ASP A 397 -8.98 18.98 -30.74
C ASP A 397 -9.51 18.90 -29.29
N HIS A 398 -10.59 19.65 -29.05
CA HIS A 398 -11.23 19.84 -27.75
C HIS A 398 -12.34 18.83 -27.45
N GLN A 399 -12.26 17.61 -27.96
CA GLN A 399 -13.23 16.56 -27.65
C GLN A 399 -13.31 16.28 -26.15
N SER A 400 -14.49 15.81 -25.71
CA SER A 400 -14.73 15.42 -24.31
C SER A 400 -13.93 14.19 -23.88
N ASN A 401 -13.37 13.44 -24.83
CA ASN A 401 -12.78 12.12 -24.62
C ASN A 401 -13.75 11.12 -23.95
N SER A 402 -15.06 11.29 -24.22
CA SER A 402 -16.09 10.55 -23.50
C SER A 402 -16.09 9.04 -23.73
N ALA A 403 -15.58 8.55 -24.86
CA ALA A 403 -15.37 7.12 -25.07
C ALA A 403 -14.44 6.53 -24.00
N ALA A 404 -13.28 7.16 -23.75
CA ALA A 404 -12.35 6.72 -22.73
C ALA A 404 -12.95 6.79 -21.31
N PHE A 405 -13.68 7.88 -21.00
CA PHE A 405 -14.37 8.02 -19.71
C PHE A 405 -15.38 6.88 -19.47
N ILE A 406 -16.18 6.57 -20.49
CA ILE A 406 -17.20 5.52 -20.45
C ILE A 406 -16.53 4.13 -20.33
N ASP A 407 -15.50 3.86 -21.11
CA ASP A 407 -14.80 2.57 -21.08
C ASP A 407 -14.13 2.32 -19.73
N LEU A 408 -13.49 3.35 -19.15
CA LEU A 408 -12.94 3.27 -17.80
C LEU A 408 -14.05 3.03 -16.77
N THR A 409 -15.17 3.77 -16.86
CA THR A 409 -16.34 3.57 -15.97
C THR A 409 -16.90 2.15 -16.08
N ASN A 410 -16.96 1.60 -17.30
CA ASN A 410 -17.49 0.27 -17.55
C ASN A 410 -16.57 -0.82 -17.01
N LYS A 411 -15.26 -0.66 -17.13
CA LYS A 411 -14.28 -1.67 -16.70
C LYS A 411 -13.89 -1.57 -15.22
N ALA A 412 -13.77 -0.37 -14.69
CA ALA A 412 -13.39 -0.13 -13.29
C ALA A 412 -14.60 -0.08 -12.34
N GLY A 413 -15.80 0.14 -12.88
CA GLY A 413 -17.00 0.40 -12.08
C GLY A 413 -17.16 1.86 -11.70
N THR A 414 -18.04 2.12 -10.73
CA THR A 414 -18.52 3.47 -10.42
C THR A 414 -18.15 3.95 -9.01
N ASN A 415 -17.23 3.24 -8.35
CA ASN A 415 -16.77 3.50 -6.98
C ASN A 415 -15.48 4.34 -6.91
N LYS A 416 -14.92 4.75 -8.07
CA LYS A 416 -13.71 5.55 -8.17
C LYS A 416 -13.96 6.86 -8.91
N ILE A 417 -13.26 7.90 -8.49
CA ILE A 417 -13.17 9.16 -9.25
C ILE A 417 -12.39 8.88 -10.54
N ILE A 418 -12.79 9.52 -11.64
CA ILE A 418 -12.09 9.42 -12.93
C ILE A 418 -11.52 10.79 -13.33
N SER A 419 -10.25 10.85 -13.73
CA SER A 419 -9.59 12.10 -14.16
C SER A 419 -8.80 11.97 -15.46
N LEU A 420 -8.55 13.11 -16.10
CA LEU A 420 -7.66 13.26 -17.23
C LEU A 420 -6.34 13.81 -16.68
N SER A 421 -5.44 12.91 -16.27
CA SER A 421 -4.25 13.29 -15.48
C SER A 421 -3.14 13.93 -16.29
N GLU A 422 -3.08 13.65 -17.59
CA GLU A 422 -2.31 14.43 -18.56
C GLU A 422 -3.11 14.61 -19.84
N ASN A 423 -2.91 15.75 -20.50
CA ASN A 423 -3.44 15.97 -21.83
C ASN A 423 -2.59 16.95 -22.65
N GLY A 424 -2.85 16.97 -23.96
CA GLY A 424 -2.45 18.08 -24.81
C GLY A 424 -3.46 19.23 -24.68
N PRO A 425 -4.32 19.46 -25.68
CA PRO A 425 -5.39 20.42 -25.53
C PRO A 425 -6.41 20.00 -24.46
N ILE A 426 -6.97 20.97 -23.73
CA ILE A 426 -8.03 20.67 -22.76
C ILE A 426 -9.36 20.38 -23.47
N PRO A 427 -10.21 19.51 -22.90
CA PRO A 427 -11.57 19.31 -23.37
C PRO A 427 -12.42 20.58 -23.27
N ASP A 428 -13.34 20.78 -24.21
CA ASP A 428 -14.34 21.84 -24.12
C ASP A 428 -15.35 21.54 -23.00
N VAL A 429 -15.62 22.51 -22.12
CA VAL A 429 -16.54 22.32 -20.99
C VAL A 429 -17.97 21.98 -21.41
N ASP A 430 -18.47 22.49 -22.54
CA ASP A 430 -19.81 22.13 -23.01
C ASP A 430 -19.85 20.67 -23.45
N LYS A 431 -18.87 20.27 -24.27
CA LYS A 431 -18.77 18.88 -24.75
C LYS A 431 -18.62 17.88 -23.60
N MET A 432 -17.81 18.18 -22.57
CA MET A 432 -17.68 17.29 -21.40
C MET A 432 -19.02 17.02 -20.73
N TYR A 433 -19.87 18.03 -20.60
CA TYR A 433 -21.15 17.91 -19.90
C TYR A 433 -22.25 17.34 -20.81
N GLU A 434 -22.28 17.73 -22.08
CA GLU A 434 -23.18 17.17 -23.11
C GLU A 434 -22.94 15.67 -23.29
N ASP A 435 -21.66 15.26 -23.29
CA ASP A 435 -21.28 13.85 -23.47
C ASP A 435 -21.28 13.03 -22.17
N GLY A 436 -21.50 13.66 -21.01
CA GLY A 436 -21.47 12.98 -19.70
C GLY A 436 -20.07 12.51 -19.27
N ALA A 437 -19.01 13.09 -19.82
CA ALA A 437 -17.61 12.81 -19.47
C ALA A 437 -17.01 13.95 -18.64
N THR A 438 -17.56 14.13 -17.45
CA THR A 438 -17.15 15.16 -16.50
C THR A 438 -15.94 14.68 -15.70
N TRP A 439 -14.75 14.81 -16.28
CA TRP A 439 -13.48 14.50 -15.63
C TRP A 439 -13.32 15.28 -14.32
N SER A 440 -12.75 14.64 -13.29
CA SER A 440 -12.47 15.28 -11.98
C SER A 440 -11.55 16.48 -12.12
N TRP A 441 -10.47 16.30 -12.90
CA TRP A 441 -9.59 17.36 -13.35
C TRP A 441 -9.06 17.05 -14.75
N TRP A 442 -8.52 18.07 -15.40
CA TRP A 442 -7.62 17.97 -16.54
C TRP A 442 -6.31 18.66 -16.18
N MET A 443 -5.21 18.25 -16.80
CA MET A 443 -3.89 18.82 -16.56
C MET A 443 -3.08 18.78 -17.86
N PRO A 444 -3.13 19.83 -18.71
CA PRO A 444 -2.21 19.90 -19.82
C PRO A 444 -0.77 19.84 -19.32
N TRP A 445 0.08 19.22 -20.13
CA TRP A 445 1.51 19.20 -19.87
C TRP A 445 2.12 20.61 -19.97
N TYR A 446 3.42 20.75 -19.72
CA TYR A 446 4.07 22.07 -19.62
C TYR A 446 4.15 22.83 -20.97
N GLU A 447 4.28 24.15 -20.87
CA GLU A 447 4.26 25.09 -22.00
C GLU A 447 5.67 25.37 -22.57
N SER A 448 5.79 25.95 -23.76
CA SER A 448 7.07 26.48 -24.24
C SER A 448 7.38 27.84 -23.56
N PRO A 449 8.61 28.11 -23.06
CA PRO A 449 9.87 27.41 -23.34
C PRO A 449 10.26 26.31 -22.32
N SER A 450 9.37 25.96 -21.38
CA SER A 450 9.56 24.87 -20.40
C SER A 450 9.91 23.57 -21.14
N TRP A 451 11.21 23.24 -21.19
CA TRP A 451 11.80 22.15 -21.97
C TRP A 451 11.26 21.99 -23.40
N ASN A 452 11.05 23.10 -24.11
CA ASN A 452 10.46 23.12 -25.46
C ASN A 452 9.10 22.41 -25.55
N GLY A 453 8.29 22.49 -24.48
CA GLY A 453 6.89 22.09 -24.48
C GLY A 453 6.03 22.96 -25.41
N GLY A 454 4.75 23.06 -25.10
CA GLY A 454 3.79 23.81 -25.91
C GLY A 454 2.35 23.32 -25.76
N TYR A 455 2.06 22.53 -24.72
CA TYR A 455 0.79 21.84 -24.57
C TYR A 455 -0.34 22.78 -24.13
N VAL A 456 -0.04 23.85 -23.37
CA VAL A 456 -1.04 24.90 -23.05
C VAL A 456 -1.46 25.63 -24.35
N SER A 457 -0.50 25.88 -25.24
CA SER A 457 -0.69 26.51 -26.56
C SER A 457 -1.39 25.61 -27.60
N GLN A 458 -1.53 24.30 -27.34
CA GLN A 458 -2.37 23.43 -28.16
C GLN A 458 -3.86 23.71 -27.97
N THR A 459 -4.24 24.45 -26.93
CA THR A 459 -5.62 24.86 -26.69
C THR A 459 -5.93 26.22 -27.28
N ALA A 460 -7.01 26.31 -28.05
CA ALA A 460 -7.50 27.58 -28.56
C ALA A 460 -7.80 28.58 -27.42
N ALA A 461 -7.37 29.84 -27.57
CA ALA A 461 -7.57 30.88 -26.56
C ALA A 461 -9.05 31.07 -26.19
N SER A 462 -9.97 30.90 -27.14
CA SER A 462 -11.41 30.96 -26.88
C SER A 462 -11.90 29.84 -25.93
N VAL A 463 -11.31 28.65 -26.01
CA VAL A 463 -11.63 27.52 -25.12
C VAL A 463 -11.05 27.77 -23.73
N TRP A 464 -9.81 28.27 -23.63
CA TRP A 464 -9.24 28.69 -22.35
C TRP A 464 -10.10 29.73 -21.63
N GLN A 465 -10.45 30.81 -22.32
CA GLN A 465 -11.28 31.88 -21.77
C GLN A 465 -12.66 31.37 -21.36
N LYS A 466 -13.30 30.56 -22.22
CA LYS A 466 -14.61 29.97 -21.91
C LYS A 466 -14.53 29.06 -20.69
N ASN A 467 -13.65 28.06 -20.71
CA ASN A 467 -13.54 27.08 -19.64
C ASN A 467 -13.22 27.74 -18.30
N LEU A 468 -12.22 28.63 -18.22
CA LEU A 468 -11.82 29.22 -16.94
C LEU A 468 -12.86 30.22 -16.39
N ALA A 469 -13.67 30.84 -17.26
CA ALA A 469 -14.78 31.70 -16.84
C ALA A 469 -16.01 30.89 -16.39
N ASP A 470 -16.18 29.65 -16.88
CA ASP A 470 -17.36 28.83 -16.61
C ASP A 470 -17.46 28.41 -15.13
N GLU A 471 -18.67 28.48 -14.56
CA GLU A 471 -18.91 28.06 -13.18
C GLU A 471 -18.67 26.56 -12.96
N ARG A 472 -18.75 25.75 -14.02
CA ARG A 472 -18.47 24.31 -14.01
C ARG A 472 -16.99 23.98 -13.83
N ILE A 473 -16.09 24.95 -14.03
CA ILE A 473 -14.66 24.76 -13.84
C ILE A 473 -14.20 25.43 -12.54
N ILE A 474 -13.42 24.71 -11.75
CA ILE A 474 -12.82 25.20 -10.50
C ILE A 474 -11.41 25.70 -10.81
N THR A 475 -11.22 27.00 -10.63
CA THR A 475 -9.94 27.73 -10.69
C THR A 475 -9.45 28.06 -9.29
N LEU A 476 -8.20 28.51 -9.15
CA LEU A 476 -7.60 28.77 -7.84
C LEU A 476 -8.42 29.78 -7.01
N ASP A 477 -8.98 30.81 -7.64
CA ASP A 477 -9.84 31.82 -7.00
C ASP A 477 -11.20 31.28 -6.55
N LYS A 478 -11.61 30.10 -7.03
CA LYS A 478 -12.81 29.39 -6.59
C LYS A 478 -12.53 28.37 -5.49
N MET A 479 -11.26 28.15 -5.14
CA MET A 479 -10.90 27.22 -4.07
C MET A 479 -11.30 27.80 -2.70
N PRO A 480 -11.85 26.98 -1.79
CA PRO A 480 -12.31 27.44 -0.48
C PRO A 480 -11.16 27.82 0.46
N GLY A 481 -9.94 27.35 0.17
CA GLY A 481 -8.82 27.32 1.12
C GLY A 481 -8.98 26.18 2.12
N TRP A 482 -7.91 25.41 2.36
CA TRP A 482 -7.99 24.18 3.14
C TRP A 482 -8.36 24.37 4.61
N ASP A 483 -8.09 25.55 5.18
CA ASP A 483 -8.50 25.91 6.55
C ASP A 483 -10.00 26.21 6.66
N ASN A 484 -10.62 26.72 5.59
CA ASN A 484 -12.05 27.06 5.56
C ASN A 484 -12.91 25.94 4.94
N TYR A 485 -12.29 24.96 4.30
CA TYR A 485 -13.00 23.80 3.78
C TYR A 485 -13.42 22.90 4.95
N SER A 486 -14.72 22.93 5.25
CA SER A 486 -15.36 22.05 6.22
C SER A 486 -15.96 20.84 5.50
N GLU A 487 -15.81 19.67 6.10
CA GLU A 487 -16.33 18.42 5.60
C GLU A 487 -17.87 18.49 5.52
N ALA A 488 -18.44 18.51 4.32
CA ALA A 488 -19.88 18.47 4.11
C ALA A 488 -20.35 17.03 3.84
N ALA A 489 -21.23 16.55 4.73
CA ALA A 489 -22.03 15.31 4.73
C ALA A 489 -21.30 13.97 4.97
N ALA A 490 -21.76 13.28 6.03
CA ALA A 490 -21.36 11.94 6.43
C ALA A 490 -21.51 10.93 5.27
N ALA A 491 -20.46 10.12 5.06
CA ALA A 491 -20.46 9.05 4.09
C ALA A 491 -21.70 8.14 4.24
N THR A 492 -22.43 7.91 3.15
CA THR A 492 -23.51 6.90 3.10
C THR A 492 -22.96 5.47 2.94
N ASN A 493 -21.68 5.33 2.54
CA ASN A 493 -21.03 4.05 2.24
C ASN A 493 -19.64 3.93 2.90
N VAL A 494 -19.30 2.71 3.34
CA VAL A 494 -17.98 2.38 3.90
C VAL A 494 -17.00 2.13 2.75
N CYS A 495 -15.90 2.90 2.69
CA CYS A 495 -14.87 2.70 1.68
C CYS A 495 -14.13 1.36 1.85
N PRO A 496 -13.78 0.68 0.76
CA PRO A 496 -12.76 -0.36 0.80
C PRO A 496 -11.40 0.31 1.11
N THR A 497 -10.94 0.14 2.34
CA THR A 497 -9.61 0.60 2.76
C THR A 497 -8.61 -0.54 2.61
N SER A 498 -7.36 -0.20 2.33
CA SER A 498 -6.28 -1.17 2.46
C SER A 498 -6.25 -1.75 3.88
N THR A 499 -6.21 -3.07 3.98
CA THR A 499 -5.95 -3.74 5.27
C THR A 499 -4.44 -3.88 5.42
N GLN A 500 -3.91 -3.62 6.61
CA GLN A 500 -2.54 -4.00 6.99
C GLN A 500 -2.39 -5.52 7.01
N ASN A 501 -2.39 -6.15 5.84
CA ASN A 501 -2.00 -7.52 5.60
C ASN A 501 -1.12 -7.43 4.36
N ALA A 502 0.01 -6.76 4.50
CA ALA A 502 0.79 -6.31 3.37
C ALA A 502 1.29 -7.54 2.60
N LYS A 503 0.80 -7.67 1.36
CA LYS A 503 0.95 -8.89 0.58
C LYS A 503 2.21 -8.84 -0.28
N PHE A 504 2.67 -7.65 -0.65
CA PHE A 504 3.64 -7.49 -1.73
C PHE A 504 4.53 -6.28 -1.48
N GLY A 505 5.01 -6.09 -0.26
CA GLY A 505 5.97 -5.03 0.05
C GLY A 505 5.58 -4.12 1.19
N ALA A 506 4.96 -4.67 2.23
CA ALA A 506 5.35 -4.25 3.56
C ALA A 506 5.19 -5.27 4.66
N ASP A 507 4.55 -6.42 4.49
CA ASP A 507 4.08 -7.20 5.63
C ASP A 507 3.99 -6.49 7.00
N THR A 508 3.20 -5.42 7.14
CA THR A 508 3.05 -4.72 8.42
C THR A 508 2.13 -5.45 9.40
N ALA A 509 1.64 -6.65 9.03
CA ALA A 509 1.05 -7.61 9.95
C ALA A 509 1.89 -8.90 10.14
N LYS A 510 2.99 -9.08 9.40
CA LYS A 510 4.20 -9.81 9.81
C LYS A 510 5.39 -8.88 10.02
N ALA A 511 5.10 -7.69 10.54
CA ALA A 511 5.54 -7.36 11.89
C ALA A 511 5.09 -8.52 12.80
N ASN A 512 5.76 -9.67 12.64
CA ASN A 512 5.80 -10.69 13.64
C ASN A 512 6.33 -9.91 14.84
N PRO A 513 5.65 -9.94 15.99
CA PRO A 513 6.21 -9.32 17.17
C PRO A 513 7.56 -9.96 17.62
N GLU A 514 8.09 -10.89 16.82
CA GLU A 514 9.40 -11.55 16.94
C GLU A 514 10.51 -10.95 16.06
N ASN A 515 10.31 -9.88 15.29
CA ASN A 515 11.40 -9.13 14.63
C ASN A 515 11.39 -7.65 15.03
N VAL A 516 11.20 -7.40 16.33
CA VAL A 516 11.84 -6.23 16.94
C VAL A 516 13.34 -6.55 16.91
N ASP A 517 14.16 -5.58 16.51
CA ASP A 517 15.62 -5.67 16.59
C ASP A 517 15.99 -5.68 18.09
N LEU A 518 15.96 -6.89 18.66
CA LEU A 518 16.10 -7.20 20.07
C LEU A 518 17.49 -7.75 20.30
N VAL A 519 17.91 -7.67 21.55
CA VAL A 519 19.18 -8.19 22.01
C VAL A 519 18.92 -9.26 23.07
N MET A 520 19.82 -10.21 23.19
CA MET A 520 19.78 -11.16 24.29
C MET A 520 20.33 -10.49 25.53
N GLY A 521 19.51 -10.33 26.57
CA GLY A 521 19.95 -9.88 27.88
C GLY A 521 20.17 -11.05 28.83
N VAL A 522 21.36 -11.11 29.42
CA VAL A 522 21.75 -12.11 30.42
C VAL A 522 21.90 -11.41 31.76
N THR A 523 20.99 -11.67 32.69
CA THR A 523 21.08 -11.16 34.06
C THR A 523 22.03 -12.05 34.85
N TYR A 524 23.24 -11.56 35.10
CA TYR A 524 24.33 -12.29 35.74
C TYR A 524 24.67 -11.71 37.11
N LYS A 525 24.97 -12.61 38.06
CA LYS A 525 25.48 -12.30 39.38
C LYS A 525 26.70 -13.18 39.67
N ALA A 526 27.82 -12.56 40.00
CA ALA A 526 29.00 -13.29 40.47
C ALA A 526 28.75 -13.79 41.90
N ILE A 527 28.46 -15.08 42.06
CA ILE A 527 28.27 -15.72 43.39
C ILE A 527 29.61 -16.22 43.96
N ASN A 528 30.56 -16.54 43.09
CA ASN A 528 31.91 -17.00 43.39
C ASN A 528 32.79 -16.82 42.12
N ASP A 529 34.07 -17.19 42.21
CA ASP A 529 35.06 -16.95 41.15
C ASP A 529 34.98 -17.93 39.95
N SER A 530 34.00 -18.85 39.92
CA SER A 530 33.90 -19.89 38.88
C SER A 530 33.21 -19.44 37.59
N GLY A 531 32.67 -18.21 37.54
CA GLY A 531 31.99 -17.67 36.35
C GLY A 531 30.68 -18.40 36.01
N ALA A 532 30.16 -18.17 34.80
CA ALA A 532 28.97 -18.85 34.28
C ALA A 532 29.07 -19.09 32.77
N ASN A 533 28.61 -20.26 32.34
CA ASN A 533 28.55 -20.63 30.93
C ASN A 533 27.11 -20.59 30.41
N ILE A 534 26.94 -19.98 29.23
CA ILE A 534 25.69 -20.00 28.45
C ILE A 534 25.97 -20.59 27.07
N GLN A 535 25.05 -21.39 26.51
CA GLN A 535 25.27 -22.21 25.32
C GLN A 535 24.20 -22.01 24.25
N TYR A 536 24.61 -22.06 22.98
CA TYR A 536 23.72 -22.08 21.82
C TYR A 536 24.03 -23.27 20.93
N THR A 537 23.04 -24.12 20.72
CA THR A 537 23.22 -25.46 20.13
C THR A 537 22.78 -25.56 18.66
N LYS A 538 22.38 -24.45 18.03
CA LYS A 538 21.96 -24.41 16.61
C LYS A 538 23.02 -23.71 15.75
N VAL A 539 24.23 -24.24 15.79
CA VAL A 539 25.40 -23.64 15.12
C VAL A 539 25.37 -24.00 13.63
N PRO A 540 25.47 -23.04 12.70
CA PRO A 540 25.63 -23.33 11.27
C PRO A 540 27.05 -23.85 10.98
N ASN A 541 27.28 -24.38 9.77
CA ASN A 541 28.63 -24.71 9.33
C ASN A 541 29.46 -23.43 9.16
N LEU A 542 30.60 -23.34 9.85
CA LEU A 542 31.48 -22.17 9.87
C LEU A 542 32.76 -22.37 9.04
N THR A 543 32.82 -23.42 8.21
CA THR A 543 34.01 -23.72 7.40
C THR A 543 34.45 -22.49 6.60
N GLY A 544 35.72 -22.12 6.73
CA GLY A 544 36.31 -20.98 6.04
C GLY A 544 36.16 -19.63 6.75
N ALA A 545 35.51 -19.59 7.92
CA ALA A 545 35.55 -18.43 8.81
C ALA A 545 36.78 -18.46 9.72
N LYS A 546 37.30 -17.29 10.08
CA LYS A 546 38.50 -17.14 10.92
C LYS A 546 38.22 -16.54 12.29
N SER A 547 37.21 -15.70 12.38
CA SER A 547 36.79 -15.09 13.64
C SER A 547 35.27 -14.97 13.70
N ILE A 548 34.77 -14.82 14.93
CA ILE A 548 33.39 -14.44 15.23
C ILE A 548 33.41 -13.10 15.95
N ALA A 549 32.66 -12.13 15.43
CA ALA A 549 32.39 -10.86 16.05
C ALA A 549 31.02 -10.89 16.76
N VAL A 550 30.95 -10.31 17.96
CA VAL A 550 29.72 -10.18 18.76
C VAL A 550 29.67 -8.79 19.38
N THR A 551 28.55 -8.09 19.25
CA THR A 551 28.35 -6.82 19.95
C THR A 551 27.89 -7.09 21.38
N ILE A 552 28.61 -6.57 22.36
CA ILE A 552 28.34 -6.77 23.79
C ILE A 552 28.23 -5.43 24.51
N GLU A 553 27.23 -5.29 25.37
CA GLU A 553 27.03 -4.11 26.20
C GLU A 553 26.84 -4.52 27.67
N ASN A 554 27.72 -4.03 28.54
CA ASN A 554 27.66 -4.26 29.98
C ASN A 554 26.74 -3.21 30.62
N LYS A 555 25.54 -3.59 31.04
CA LYS A 555 24.62 -2.77 31.84
C LYS A 555 24.69 -3.11 33.35
N GLY A 556 25.56 -4.03 33.73
CA GLY A 556 25.83 -4.37 35.13
C GLY A 556 26.83 -3.43 35.78
N SER A 557 26.98 -3.59 37.08
CA SER A 557 27.95 -2.83 37.85
C SER A 557 28.41 -3.58 39.10
N GLY A 558 29.57 -3.18 39.62
CA GLY A 558 30.11 -3.67 40.89
C GLY A 558 31.19 -4.75 40.75
N GLY A 559 31.62 -5.28 41.89
CA GLY A 559 32.80 -6.14 42.00
C GLY A 559 34.12 -5.36 42.02
N GLU A 560 35.21 -6.00 42.47
CA GLU A 560 36.49 -5.33 42.72
C GLU A 560 37.16 -4.73 41.47
N MET A 561 36.71 -5.09 40.25
CA MET A 561 37.28 -4.65 38.98
C MET A 561 36.34 -3.83 38.08
N ASN A 562 35.11 -3.50 38.53
CA ASN A 562 34.13 -2.65 37.81
C ASN A 562 33.93 -3.03 36.33
N GLY A 563 33.76 -4.32 36.07
CA GLY A 563 33.56 -4.83 34.72
C GLY A 563 33.36 -6.34 34.69
N ILE A 564 33.11 -6.84 33.48
CA ILE A 564 32.90 -8.26 33.20
C ILE A 564 33.78 -8.71 32.05
N TRP A 565 34.33 -9.92 32.19
CA TRP A 565 35.05 -10.60 31.13
C TRP A 565 34.13 -11.60 30.41
N ILE A 566 34.21 -11.60 29.07
CA ILE A 566 33.50 -12.54 28.20
C ILE A 566 34.48 -13.38 27.39
N GLY A 567 34.47 -14.68 27.59
CA GLY A 567 35.19 -15.67 26.78
C GLY A 567 34.26 -16.41 25.82
N MET A 568 34.84 -17.10 24.84
CA MET A 568 34.11 -17.96 23.92
C MET A 568 34.77 -19.34 23.79
N ALA A 569 33.95 -20.38 23.77
CA ALA A 569 34.38 -21.76 23.60
C ALA A 569 33.38 -22.56 22.78
N PHE A 570 33.80 -23.72 22.29
CA PHE A 570 33.01 -24.61 21.45
C PHE A 570 32.96 -26.01 22.04
N VAL A 571 31.88 -26.72 21.71
CA VAL A 571 31.71 -28.14 22.03
C VAL A 571 31.45 -28.88 20.73
N ARG A 572 32.20 -29.95 20.49
CA ARG A 572 32.11 -30.79 19.28
C ARG A 572 31.42 -32.13 19.56
N ASP A 573 30.77 -32.72 18.55
CA ASP A 573 30.37 -34.13 18.60
C ASP A 573 31.61 -35.04 18.57
N GLY A 574 31.76 -35.87 19.61
CA GLY A 574 32.88 -36.78 19.80
C GLY A 574 32.67 -38.16 19.16
N SER A 575 31.99 -38.27 18.01
CA SER A 575 31.48 -39.56 17.49
C SER A 575 32.51 -40.62 17.06
N LYS A 576 33.81 -40.41 17.34
CA LYS A 576 34.80 -41.52 17.37
C LYS A 576 35.17 -41.98 18.79
N ASP A 577 35.20 -41.09 19.79
CA ASP A 577 35.69 -41.40 21.15
C ASP A 577 34.63 -41.22 22.27
N LYS A 578 33.40 -40.82 21.92
CA LYS A 578 32.26 -40.57 22.83
C LYS A 578 32.51 -39.58 23.98
N ALA A 579 33.62 -38.86 23.98
CA ALA A 579 33.87 -37.76 24.91
C ALA A 579 33.61 -36.41 24.21
N TRP A 580 32.81 -35.55 24.82
CA TRP A 580 32.67 -34.16 24.40
C TRP A 580 33.99 -33.43 24.62
N THR A 581 34.53 -32.78 23.59
CA THR A 581 35.73 -31.94 23.72
C THR A 581 35.31 -30.48 23.89
N TRP A 582 35.83 -29.83 24.93
CA TRP A 582 35.72 -28.38 25.12
C TRP A 582 36.91 -27.70 24.46
N GLU A 583 36.64 -26.76 23.56
CA GLU A 583 37.65 -26.06 22.76
C GLU A 583 37.51 -24.56 23.01
N GLN A 584 38.41 -23.98 23.79
CA GLN A 584 38.37 -22.55 24.07
C GLN A 584 39.02 -21.77 22.92
N SER A 585 38.40 -20.64 22.54
CA SER A 585 39.02 -19.69 21.61
C SER A 585 40.38 -19.24 22.15
N PRO A 586 41.43 -19.13 21.31
CA PRO A 586 42.75 -18.68 21.72
C PRO A 586 42.79 -17.17 22.02
N SER A 587 41.71 -16.44 21.76
CA SER A 587 41.58 -15.04 22.14
C SER A 587 41.51 -14.89 23.67
N ASP A 588 42.19 -13.88 24.21
CA ASP A 588 42.21 -13.52 25.65
C ASP A 588 40.84 -13.12 26.23
N GLY A 589 39.77 -13.20 25.42
CA GLY A 589 38.42 -12.75 25.73
C GLY A 589 38.25 -11.24 25.69
N CYS A 590 37.06 -10.78 26.05
CA CYS A 590 36.64 -9.39 25.94
C CYS A 590 36.28 -8.82 27.31
N TRP A 591 37.09 -7.88 27.80
CA TRP A 591 36.81 -7.15 29.05
C TRP A 591 35.94 -5.92 28.77
N LEU A 592 34.80 -5.79 29.45
CA LEU A 592 33.91 -4.64 29.38
C LEU A 592 33.74 -3.99 30.75
N ASN A 593 34.19 -2.74 30.89
CA ASN A 593 33.93 -1.92 32.08
C ASN A 593 32.42 -1.66 32.26
N ASP A 594 32.02 -1.24 33.46
CA ASP A 594 30.64 -0.86 33.76
C ASP A 594 30.08 0.19 32.76
N GLY A 595 28.94 -0.12 32.14
CA GLY A 595 28.30 0.74 31.14
C GLY A 595 28.93 0.70 29.74
N ALA A 596 30.02 -0.04 29.53
CA ALA A 596 30.72 -0.08 28.26
C ALA A 596 30.01 -0.96 27.22
N LYS A 597 30.16 -0.55 25.95
CA LYS A 597 29.72 -1.30 24.77
C LYS A 597 30.87 -1.48 23.81
N ALA A 598 31.07 -2.69 23.31
CA ALA A 598 32.13 -3.02 22.35
C ALA A 598 31.72 -4.17 21.43
N THR A 599 32.33 -4.24 20.26
CA THR A 599 32.32 -5.45 19.43
C THR A 599 33.52 -6.30 19.83
N CYS A 600 33.25 -7.49 20.35
CA CYS A 600 34.24 -8.46 20.77
C CYS A 600 34.49 -9.45 19.63
N GLU A 601 35.74 -9.60 19.22
CA GLU A 601 36.14 -10.56 18.20
C GLU A 601 36.91 -11.72 18.82
N PHE A 602 36.58 -12.93 18.41
CA PHE A 602 37.19 -14.15 18.90
C PHE A 602 37.67 -14.99 17.73
N ALA A 603 38.93 -15.41 17.77
CA ALA A 603 39.51 -16.29 16.75
C ALA A 603 38.92 -17.70 16.87
N ILE A 604 38.70 -18.34 15.72
CA ILE A 604 38.06 -19.66 15.62
C ILE A 604 38.80 -20.63 14.70
N GLU A 605 40.04 -20.31 14.31
CA GLU A 605 40.83 -21.20 13.43
C GLU A 605 41.46 -22.34 14.22
N THR A 606 41.84 -22.10 15.47
CA THR A 606 42.55 -23.05 16.34
C THR A 606 41.99 -23.08 17.76
N TYR A 607 42.35 -24.10 18.52
CA TYR A 607 42.20 -24.17 19.98
C TYR A 607 43.45 -24.79 20.59
N THR A 608 43.69 -24.56 21.89
CA THR A 608 44.80 -25.18 22.63
C THR A 608 44.26 -26.22 23.59
N ASP A 609 44.82 -27.43 23.62
CA ASP A 609 44.44 -28.50 24.55
C ASP A 609 45.07 -28.34 25.95
N ASP A 610 44.68 -29.20 26.90
CA ASP A 610 45.19 -29.19 28.28
C ASP A 610 46.71 -29.41 28.39
N ALA A 611 47.36 -29.91 27.33
CA ALA A 611 48.80 -30.09 27.26
C ALA A 611 49.52 -28.87 26.65
N GLY A 612 48.78 -27.81 26.29
CA GLY A 612 49.32 -26.60 25.68
C GLY A 612 49.62 -26.73 24.19
N VAL A 613 49.04 -27.72 23.51
CA VAL A 613 49.24 -27.97 22.07
C VAL A 613 48.10 -27.34 21.27
N GLU A 614 48.45 -26.58 20.24
CA GLU A 614 47.49 -25.96 19.32
C GLU A 614 46.99 -26.97 18.26
N HIS A 615 45.68 -26.99 18.06
CA HIS A 615 44.98 -27.84 17.08
C HIS A 615 44.02 -26.98 16.24
N PRO A 616 43.77 -27.33 14.96
CA PRO A 616 42.75 -26.66 14.16
C PRO A 616 41.34 -26.98 14.69
N MET A 617 40.42 -26.02 14.58
CA MET A 617 39.04 -26.22 14.98
C MET A 617 38.19 -26.84 13.86
N ASP A 618 37.32 -27.79 14.21
CA ASP A 618 36.45 -28.49 13.25
C ASP A 618 35.12 -27.73 13.07
N LEU A 619 35.14 -26.75 12.16
CA LEU A 619 34.09 -25.76 11.98
C LEU A 619 32.81 -26.30 11.29
N ASP A 620 32.80 -27.55 10.83
CA ASP A 620 31.63 -28.16 10.16
C ASP A 620 30.75 -29.02 11.09
N LYS A 621 31.21 -29.32 12.32
CA LYS A 621 30.56 -30.26 13.28
C LYS A 621 30.50 -29.74 14.71
N LEU A 622 30.22 -28.45 14.85
CA LEU A 622 30.05 -27.83 16.15
C LEU A 622 28.68 -28.17 16.74
N PHE A 623 28.65 -28.70 17.95
CA PHE A 623 27.42 -28.96 18.69
C PHE A 623 26.90 -27.71 19.38
N SER A 624 27.79 -26.87 19.92
CA SER A 624 27.41 -25.59 20.51
C SER A 624 28.53 -24.57 20.50
N VAL A 625 28.13 -23.29 20.47
CA VAL A 625 28.98 -22.17 20.90
C VAL A 625 28.62 -21.78 22.32
N THR A 626 29.62 -21.51 23.16
CA THR A 626 29.47 -21.14 24.57
C THR A 626 30.08 -19.77 24.82
N PHE A 627 29.36 -18.88 25.51
CA PHE A 627 29.97 -17.73 26.17
C PHE A 627 30.27 -18.02 27.65
N ILE A 628 31.44 -17.58 28.10
CA ILE A 628 31.91 -17.68 29.48
C ILE A 628 31.85 -16.28 30.08
N LEU A 629 30.99 -16.08 31.07
CA LEU A 629 30.79 -14.81 31.77
C LEU A 629 31.51 -14.86 33.12
N ALA A 630 32.52 -14.01 33.31
CA ALA A 630 33.27 -13.92 34.55
C ALA A 630 33.34 -12.46 35.03
N GLY A 631 32.57 -12.14 36.07
CA GLY A 631 32.70 -10.89 36.81
C GLY A 631 33.42 -11.13 38.15
N ALA A 632 34.09 -10.10 38.66
CA ALA A 632 34.66 -10.16 40.01
C ALA A 632 33.54 -10.32 41.07
N ASN A 633 33.87 -10.94 42.21
CA ASN A 633 32.92 -11.14 43.30
C ASN A 633 32.21 -9.82 43.69
N GLY A 634 30.87 -9.82 43.66
CA GLY A 634 30.05 -8.62 43.87
C GLY A 634 29.55 -7.91 42.60
N PHE A 635 29.95 -8.35 41.41
CA PHE A 635 29.34 -7.91 40.15
C PHE A 635 27.90 -8.42 40.03
N GLU A 636 26.97 -7.53 39.67
CA GLU A 636 25.58 -7.88 39.38
C GLU A 636 24.99 -6.98 38.29
N GLY A 637 24.23 -7.57 37.36
CA GLY A 637 23.40 -6.85 36.40
C GLY A 637 23.28 -7.55 35.05
N THR A 638 22.78 -6.81 34.06
CA THR A 638 22.46 -7.37 32.74
C THR A 638 23.57 -7.12 31.73
N VAL A 639 23.96 -8.15 30.97
CA VAL A 639 24.85 -8.03 29.82
C VAL A 639 24.04 -8.30 28.56
N LEU A 640 24.10 -7.39 27.59
CA LEU A 640 23.35 -7.48 26.33
C LEU A 640 24.27 -7.99 25.21
N PHE A 641 23.76 -8.90 24.38
CA PHE A 641 24.46 -9.51 23.25
C PHE A 641 23.66 -9.31 21.97
N ASP A 642 24.34 -8.91 20.89
CA ASP A 642 23.75 -8.64 19.58
C ASP A 642 24.72 -9.01 18.43
N ASN A 643 24.18 -9.29 17.23
CA ASN A 643 24.89 -9.49 15.95
C ASN A 643 26.12 -10.43 16.03
N MET A 644 25.90 -11.72 16.28
CA MET A 644 26.95 -12.74 16.24
C MET A 644 27.19 -13.19 14.80
N VAL A 645 28.30 -12.74 14.20
CA VAL A 645 28.62 -12.92 12.77
C VAL A 645 30.09 -13.27 12.58
N THR A 646 30.41 -14.08 11.56
CA THR A 646 31.80 -14.38 11.19
C THR A 646 32.42 -13.30 10.30
N ASP A 647 33.74 -13.26 10.22
CA ASP A 647 34.50 -12.39 9.30
C ASP A 647 34.12 -12.55 7.82
N ASN A 648 33.70 -13.75 7.42
CA ASN A 648 33.23 -14.04 6.07
C ASN A 648 31.69 -13.89 5.88
N GLY A 649 30.99 -13.33 6.86
CA GLY A 649 29.58 -12.90 6.73
C GLY A 649 28.52 -13.96 7.07
N ILE A 650 28.91 -15.10 7.65
CA ILE A 650 27.96 -16.10 8.15
C ILE A 650 27.34 -15.58 9.46
N ILE A 651 26.02 -15.39 9.46
CA ILE A 651 25.27 -15.01 10.65
C ILE A 651 25.04 -16.27 11.49
N ILE A 652 25.59 -16.28 12.70
CA ILE A 652 25.43 -17.39 13.65
C ILE A 652 24.17 -17.19 14.49
N ASN A 653 23.96 -15.96 14.97
CA ASN A 653 22.81 -15.62 15.79
C ASN A 653 22.55 -14.10 15.83
N GLY A 654 21.30 -13.69 15.60
CA GLY A 654 20.86 -12.30 15.65
C GLY A 654 20.16 -11.88 16.95
N PHE A 655 19.88 -12.82 17.87
CA PHE A 655 19.26 -12.59 19.19
C PHE A 655 17.89 -11.88 19.19
N ASN A 656 17.14 -12.00 18.10
CA ASN A 656 15.87 -11.29 17.89
C ASN A 656 14.65 -12.05 18.40
N LYS A 657 14.78 -13.35 18.70
CA LYS A 657 13.65 -14.20 19.14
C LYS A 657 14.01 -15.19 20.25
N ASN A 658 13.00 -15.67 20.99
CA ASN A 658 13.22 -16.61 22.11
C ASN A 658 13.90 -17.93 21.69
N THR A 659 13.76 -18.34 20.42
CA THR A 659 14.39 -19.55 19.89
C THR A 659 15.87 -19.38 19.53
N GLU A 660 16.37 -18.15 19.63
CA GLU A 660 17.76 -17.72 19.42
C GLU A 660 18.50 -17.47 20.75
N LEU A 661 17.81 -17.49 21.90
CA LEU A 661 18.45 -17.29 23.19
C LEU A 661 19.36 -18.46 23.56
N PHE A 662 20.50 -18.13 24.17
CA PHE A 662 21.38 -19.11 24.78
C PHE A 662 20.71 -19.68 26.04
N THR A 663 21.13 -20.87 26.45
CA THR A 663 20.68 -21.50 27.70
C THR A 663 21.82 -21.57 28.71
N ALA A 664 21.52 -21.38 29.99
CA ALA A 664 22.52 -21.57 31.03
C ALA A 664 22.91 -23.05 31.14
N ALA A 665 24.20 -23.33 31.17
CA ALA A 665 24.69 -24.67 31.45
C ALA A 665 24.33 -25.08 32.90
N ASP A 666 24.20 -26.38 33.16
CA ASP A 666 23.71 -26.88 34.46
C ASP A 666 24.56 -26.41 35.65
N GLN A 667 25.88 -26.31 35.47
CA GLN A 667 26.83 -25.82 36.48
C GLN A 667 26.72 -24.31 36.76
N SER A 668 26.09 -23.55 35.86
CA SER A 668 25.90 -22.10 35.98
C SER A 668 24.68 -21.71 36.81
N LYS A 669 23.92 -22.69 37.32
CA LYS A 669 22.71 -22.48 38.13
C LYS A 669 23.04 -21.69 39.39
N GLY A 670 22.43 -20.51 39.51
CA GLY A 670 22.67 -19.56 40.58
C GLY A 670 23.31 -18.27 40.07
N HIS A 671 24.32 -18.36 39.20
CA HIS A 671 24.98 -17.17 38.63
C HIS A 671 24.12 -16.47 37.57
N ILE A 672 23.31 -17.22 36.82
CA ILE A 672 22.40 -16.68 35.80
C ILE A 672 20.99 -16.62 36.36
N ALA A 673 20.47 -15.41 36.53
CA ALA A 673 19.11 -15.18 37.02
C ALA A 673 18.06 -15.27 35.90
N SER A 674 18.37 -14.73 34.71
CA SER A 674 17.52 -14.85 33.52
C SER A 674 18.33 -14.69 32.22
N ILE A 675 17.83 -15.29 31.14
CA ILE A 675 18.25 -15.03 29.76
C ILE A 675 16.97 -14.74 28.98
N GLU A 676 16.81 -13.50 28.54
CA GLU A 676 15.55 -12.98 27.99
C GLU A 676 15.82 -11.98 26.86
N LEU A 677 14.79 -11.63 26.10
CA LEU A 677 14.87 -10.60 25.07
C LEU A 677 14.74 -9.20 25.67
N TYR A 678 15.59 -8.29 25.21
CA TYR A 678 15.63 -6.88 25.57
C TYR A 678 15.54 -6.01 24.32
N ASN A 679 14.97 -4.81 24.45
CA ASN A 679 15.11 -3.77 23.44
C ASN A 679 16.56 -3.26 23.41
N LYS A 680 16.99 -2.67 22.28
CA LYS A 680 18.33 -2.09 22.13
C LYS A 680 18.68 -0.96 23.11
N ASP A 681 17.67 -0.37 23.74
CA ASP A 681 17.85 0.63 24.80
C ASP A 681 18.16 0.02 26.18
N GLY A 682 18.12 -1.31 26.31
CA GLY A 682 18.38 -2.07 27.53
C GLY A 682 17.14 -2.28 28.41
N THR A 683 15.93 -2.04 27.90
CA THR A 683 14.68 -2.36 28.60
C THR A 683 14.17 -3.77 28.27
N PRO A 684 13.58 -4.53 29.23
CA PRO A 684 13.00 -5.85 28.94
C PRO A 684 11.84 -5.76 27.92
N ALA A 685 11.79 -6.69 26.96
CA ALA A 685 10.68 -6.76 26.01
C ALA A 685 9.36 -7.16 26.72
N THR A 686 8.25 -6.41 26.54
CA THR A 686 7.00 -6.64 27.30
C THR A 686 5.93 -7.46 26.54
N PRO A 687 5.11 -8.32 27.20
CA PRO A 687 4.18 -9.26 26.54
C PRO A 687 3.00 -8.66 25.73
N SER A 688 2.91 -7.34 25.60
CA SER A 688 2.00 -6.65 24.65
C SER A 688 2.46 -6.77 23.20
N SER A 689 3.72 -7.15 22.99
CA SER A 689 4.31 -7.43 21.70
C SER A 689 4.32 -8.92 21.38
N ILE A 690 3.34 -9.74 21.76
CA ILE A 690 3.06 -11.08 21.19
C ILE A 690 1.64 -11.50 21.63
N LYS A 691 0.59 -11.50 20.79
CA LYS A 691 -0.68 -12.25 21.08
C LYS A 691 -1.51 -12.68 19.86
N PRO A 692 -2.11 -13.90 19.87
CA PRO A 692 -3.30 -14.25 19.09
C PRO A 692 -4.64 -13.95 19.82
N ILE A 693 -5.73 -14.13 19.05
CA ILE A 693 -7.06 -13.45 19.01
C ILE A 693 -7.99 -13.54 20.25
N ALA A 694 -8.87 -12.54 20.35
CA ALA A 694 -9.82 -12.14 21.40
C ALA A 694 -11.06 -13.04 21.69
N ALA A 695 -11.76 -12.78 22.82
CA ALA A 695 -13.23 -12.57 22.88
C ALA A 695 -13.81 -12.13 24.26
N THR A 696 -14.60 -11.05 24.22
CA THR A 696 -15.87 -10.67 24.93
C THR A 696 -16.03 -10.45 26.47
N LYS A 697 -16.90 -9.44 26.75
CA LYS A 697 -17.17 -8.64 28.00
C LYS A 697 -17.67 -9.40 29.24
N LYS A 698 -17.39 -8.86 30.45
CA LYS A 698 -17.99 -9.28 31.75
C LYS A 698 -18.25 -8.15 32.78
N ALA A 699 -19.26 -8.40 33.62
CA ALA A 699 -19.85 -7.60 34.70
C ALA A 699 -18.92 -7.24 35.89
N GLY A 700 -19.28 -6.20 36.66
CA GLY A 700 -18.42 -5.54 37.67
C GLY A 700 -18.72 -5.82 39.16
N ILE A 701 -17.74 -5.52 40.01
CA ILE A 701 -17.70 -5.75 41.48
C ILE A 701 -18.22 -4.52 42.26
N ARG A 702 -19.01 -4.74 43.32
CA ARG A 702 -19.56 -3.68 44.21
C ARG A 702 -18.93 -3.72 45.61
N MET A 703 -18.85 -2.57 46.27
CA MET A 703 -18.34 -2.41 47.65
C MET A 703 -19.49 -2.13 48.60
N ASN A 704 -19.51 -2.76 49.77
CA ASN A 704 -20.48 -2.50 50.83
C ASN A 704 -19.78 -2.44 52.19
N GLY A 705 -19.40 -1.22 52.60
CA GLY A 705 -18.60 -1.01 53.81
C GLY A 705 -17.25 -1.72 53.74
N THR A 706 -16.95 -2.59 54.71
CA THR A 706 -15.71 -3.38 54.76
C THR A 706 -15.81 -4.72 54.02
N SER A 707 -16.80 -4.91 53.16
CA SER A 707 -17.01 -6.15 52.39
C SER A 707 -17.27 -5.85 50.91
N ILE A 708 -16.99 -6.82 50.05
CA ILE A 708 -17.24 -6.76 48.61
C ILE A 708 -18.44 -7.63 48.26
N ALA A 709 -19.19 -7.31 47.21
CA ALA A 709 -20.29 -8.14 46.72
C ALA A 709 -20.30 -8.21 45.18
N PHE A 710 -20.66 -9.38 44.65
CA PHE A 710 -20.87 -9.61 43.21
C PHE A 710 -21.84 -10.77 42.97
N THR A 711 -22.49 -10.77 41.80
CA THR A 711 -23.43 -11.82 41.41
C THR A 711 -22.79 -12.82 40.46
N ALA A 712 -22.55 -14.04 40.91
CA ALA A 712 -22.12 -15.12 40.04
C ALA A 712 -23.30 -15.59 39.18
N SER A 713 -23.18 -15.48 37.85
CA SER A 713 -24.27 -15.82 36.91
C SER A 713 -24.50 -17.32 36.74
N LYS A 714 -23.59 -18.16 37.23
CA LYS A 714 -23.73 -19.63 37.31
C LYS A 714 -22.95 -20.19 38.52
N ALA A 715 -23.04 -21.49 38.77
CA ALA A 715 -22.26 -22.16 39.82
C ALA A 715 -20.93 -22.69 39.27
N GLY A 716 -19.84 -22.62 40.05
CA GLY A 716 -18.50 -22.98 39.60
C GLY A 716 -17.37 -22.34 40.43
N PHE A 717 -16.13 -22.70 40.11
CA PHE A 717 -14.94 -22.28 40.86
C PHE A 717 -14.60 -20.79 40.67
N ALA A 718 -14.30 -20.09 41.76
CA ALA A 718 -13.90 -18.68 41.79
C ALA A 718 -12.78 -18.43 42.80
N SER A 719 -11.87 -17.51 42.48
CA SER A 719 -10.94 -16.89 43.42
C SER A 719 -11.12 -15.39 43.52
N ILE A 720 -10.86 -14.88 44.72
CA ILE A 720 -11.00 -13.49 45.09
C ILE A 720 -9.71 -13.09 45.79
N ASP A 721 -8.92 -12.28 45.11
CA ASP A 721 -7.56 -11.95 45.49
C ASP A 721 -7.42 -10.42 45.60
N VAL A 722 -6.74 -9.96 46.63
CA VAL A 722 -6.46 -8.54 46.89
C VAL A 722 -4.98 -8.29 46.75
N PHE A 723 -4.63 -7.24 46.03
CA PHE A 723 -3.27 -6.84 45.73
C PHE A 723 -3.05 -5.41 46.23
N ASN A 724 -1.86 -5.04 46.66
CA ASN A 724 -1.55 -3.63 46.90
C ASN A 724 -1.40 -2.88 45.57
N MET A 725 -1.22 -1.55 45.63
CA MET A 725 -1.09 -0.72 44.41
C MET A 725 0.18 -0.99 43.60
N ASN A 726 1.18 -1.68 44.17
CA ASN A 726 2.37 -2.15 43.46
C ASN A 726 2.15 -3.55 42.84
N GLY A 727 0.92 -4.08 42.90
CA GLY A 727 0.52 -5.33 42.26
C GLY A 727 0.92 -6.60 43.02
N LYS A 728 1.50 -6.51 44.22
CA LYS A 728 1.79 -7.67 45.08
C LYS A 728 0.50 -8.14 45.75
N ARG A 729 0.23 -9.45 45.74
CA ARG A 729 -0.97 -10.03 46.37
C ARG A 729 -0.84 -9.98 47.88
N GLU A 730 -1.71 -9.22 48.53
CA GLU A 730 -1.74 -9.01 49.97
C GLU A 730 -2.64 -10.03 50.66
N ALA A 731 -3.73 -10.45 50.03
CA ALA A 731 -4.59 -11.51 50.56
C ALA A 731 -5.34 -12.27 49.46
N THR A 732 -5.77 -13.49 49.80
CA THR A 732 -6.78 -14.25 49.05
C THR A 732 -8.00 -14.39 49.96
N LEU A 733 -9.09 -13.71 49.63
CA LEU A 733 -10.30 -13.70 50.46
C LEU A 733 -11.11 -14.98 50.30
N TYR A 734 -11.08 -15.59 49.12
CA TYR A 734 -11.74 -16.85 48.85
C TYR A 734 -11.12 -17.53 47.64
N ARG A 735 -11.10 -18.87 47.64
CA ARG A 735 -10.72 -19.67 46.48
C ARG A 735 -11.42 -21.04 46.59
N GLY A 736 -12.46 -21.24 45.80
CA GLY A 736 -13.33 -22.41 45.91
C GLY A 736 -14.53 -22.34 44.97
N THR A 737 -15.38 -23.36 44.98
CA THR A 737 -16.62 -23.38 44.20
C THR A 737 -17.69 -22.51 44.85
N LEU A 738 -18.41 -21.70 44.05
CA LEU A 738 -19.55 -20.89 44.47
C LEU A 738 -20.81 -21.31 43.70
N SER A 739 -21.99 -21.21 44.32
CA SER A 739 -23.27 -21.39 43.63
C SER A 739 -23.62 -20.19 42.74
N ALA A 740 -24.60 -20.33 41.85
CA ALA A 740 -25.16 -19.20 41.12
C ALA A 740 -25.93 -18.30 42.10
N GLY A 741 -25.74 -16.98 42.03
CA GLY A 741 -26.36 -16.01 42.94
C GLY A 741 -25.39 -14.94 43.44
N GLU A 742 -25.84 -14.10 44.38
CA GLU A 742 -25.02 -13.01 44.93
C GLU A 742 -24.17 -13.49 46.12
N HIS A 743 -22.90 -13.08 46.14
CA HIS A 743 -21.92 -13.49 47.14
C HIS A 743 -21.15 -12.29 47.69
N SER A 744 -20.79 -12.34 48.98
CA SER A 744 -20.08 -11.25 49.65
C SER A 744 -18.92 -11.73 50.55
N PHE A 745 -17.81 -10.99 50.55
CA PHE A 745 -16.57 -11.34 51.25
C PHE A 745 -15.96 -10.14 52.00
N SER A 746 -15.45 -10.38 53.21
CA SER A 746 -14.93 -9.33 54.11
C SER A 746 -13.47 -8.97 53.82
N LEU A 747 -13.13 -7.69 54.00
CA LEU A 747 -11.79 -7.12 53.83
C LEU A 747 -11.12 -6.74 55.16
N LYS A 748 -11.75 -7.03 56.31
CA LYS A 748 -11.34 -6.49 57.63
C LYS A 748 -9.93 -6.85 58.09
N ASN A 749 -9.35 -7.93 57.55
CA ASN A 749 -8.01 -8.40 57.93
C ASN A 749 -6.89 -7.78 57.08
N LEU A 750 -7.25 -6.86 56.18
CA LEU A 750 -6.28 -6.10 55.42
C LEU A 750 -5.95 -4.81 56.16
N SER A 751 -4.68 -4.43 56.12
CA SER A 751 -4.20 -3.15 56.63
C SER A 751 -4.86 -1.98 55.86
N LYS A 752 -4.83 -0.78 56.46
CA LYS A 752 -5.41 0.41 55.84
C LYS A 752 -4.53 0.85 54.68
N GLY A 753 -5.14 1.08 53.52
CA GLY A 753 -4.40 1.41 52.31
C GLY A 753 -5.23 1.25 51.04
N GLN A 754 -4.66 1.62 49.90
CA GLN A 754 -5.24 1.37 48.59
C GLN A 754 -4.81 -0.01 48.08
N TYR A 755 -5.77 -0.74 47.54
CA TYR A 755 -5.58 -2.09 47.04
C TYR A 755 -6.33 -2.28 45.72
N ILE A 756 -5.92 -3.24 44.93
CA ILE A 756 -6.62 -3.72 43.75
C ILE A 756 -7.26 -5.05 44.10
N LEU A 757 -8.58 -5.09 44.11
CA LEU A 757 -9.33 -6.32 44.27
C LEU A 757 -9.55 -6.98 42.91
N ARG A 758 -9.37 -8.30 42.84
CA ARG A 758 -9.60 -9.11 41.64
C ARG A 758 -10.49 -10.30 41.96
N VAL A 759 -11.57 -10.45 41.19
CA VAL A 759 -12.45 -11.64 41.22
C VAL A 759 -12.30 -12.37 39.89
N LYS A 760 -11.94 -13.65 39.94
CA LYS A 760 -11.68 -14.48 38.76
C LYS A 760 -12.33 -15.85 38.91
N GLY A 761 -13.16 -16.22 37.95
CA GLY A 761 -13.84 -17.52 37.91
C GLY A 761 -15.35 -17.39 38.03
N ASN A 762 -16.04 -18.52 37.86
CA ASN A 762 -17.50 -18.63 37.94
C ASN A 762 -18.31 -17.58 37.15
N GLY A 763 -17.92 -17.35 35.88
CA GLY A 763 -18.64 -16.40 35.03
C GLY A 763 -18.28 -14.92 35.26
N ILE A 764 -17.31 -14.58 36.11
CA ILE A 764 -16.82 -13.21 36.33
C ILE A 764 -15.28 -13.14 36.22
N ALA A 765 -14.77 -12.05 35.65
CA ALA A 765 -13.34 -11.71 35.62
C ALA A 765 -13.22 -10.20 35.67
N ALA A 766 -13.04 -9.64 36.88
CA ALA A 766 -13.03 -8.20 37.10
C ALA A 766 -11.94 -7.83 38.10
N SER A 767 -11.33 -6.66 37.91
CA SER A 767 -10.44 -6.04 38.89
C SER A 767 -10.87 -4.61 39.15
N LYS A 768 -10.81 -4.16 40.40
CA LYS A 768 -11.23 -2.81 40.80
C LYS A 768 -10.33 -2.28 41.91
N PRO A 769 -9.83 -1.03 41.81
CA PRO A 769 -9.16 -0.38 42.91
C PRO A 769 -10.18 -0.11 44.03
N ILE A 770 -9.77 -0.42 45.24
CA ILE A 770 -10.54 -0.26 46.47
C ILE A 770 -9.66 0.41 47.52
N LEU A 771 -10.27 1.22 48.37
CA LEU A 771 -9.59 1.84 49.50
C LEU A 771 -10.11 1.18 50.77
N VAL A 772 -9.23 0.51 51.51
CA VAL A 772 -9.52 -0.07 52.83
C VAL A 772 -9.17 1.01 53.85
N LYS A 773 -10.21 1.58 54.49
CA LYS A 773 -10.12 2.77 55.36
C LYS A 773 -9.88 2.44 56.83
#